data_AF-A0A8H7B6U4-F1
#
_entry.id   AF-A0A8H7B6U4-F1
#
_cell.length_a   1.000
_cell.length_b   1.000
_cell.length_c   1.000
_cell.angle_alpha   90.00
_cell.angle_beta   90.00
_cell.angle_gamma   90.00
#
_symmetry.space_group_name_H-M   'P 1'
#
loop_
_entity.id
_entity.type
_entity.pdbx_description
1 polymer ?
#
loop_
_entity_poly.entity_id
_entity_poly.type
_entity_poly.pdbx_seq_one_letter_code
_entity_poly.pdbx_strand_id
1 'polypeptide(L)'
;MRNPNGCRVLLLLLPPGLLLAIAALTNILESISKDNFEDYLDRDWRSGGRQLILSRPGGTASNDTTVTIDINNVPIYVVLGLCILGYGVGLLSAAGIWQLRRTEGTAAHERKWTWVVFVVNIVMVGASLGGFGYATSVQSSEKNWQNYEDVGQEDQEHTRETWACQISKFYPDRDWAGTACGTTKAMRFLLIPMAVAALSIFLSLWVLVRARGGVKWMFGGKGRYAGFANVYEMRPPGPPSPYAGPPGQQWVQQPWPTQYGQQWVGQPVQQQWAPQPYQPWGPQQPVQQWGPQPGAQQPVSQVTKSDAARCMAFPFTYDLDPFRLHLEPAKKSKSASAIIVMSAGSSHGTAPSAGTSTSLDLLRRDFEKRFGKSANGEYAKDFKNQSYATSLDDLDSNDGKPALPYAVGATFVARRHEPPTPFGHGYDTPWPPYKPKYLRRPQIDYCLIRQPLVGRTLDESRVLTITGTIRTGYSFGAQVVSVNENIVAKIYDPLYDAGRDCYDNKRDVVVLADGDYSREAAAYEQLRRSPNTWSLVPAYYGSWTIEVPTKVFDHTFTRHVRLILMQHIKGTVMSSVQPQLLSRQIRLAIMEKILEAESLIFNTGVLHRDISPRNIMLVPLAPNLSFNDPNLRVVIIDFNVSNIICLSNASCHALNNPNPEFIQRKWPGKLLGPVTRFWNAMDEFKCMERWR
;
A
#
# COMPACT_ATOMS: atom_id res chain seq x y z
N MET A 1 -9.60 -7.03 -30.37
CA MET A 1 -8.64 -8.11 -30.71
C MET A 1 -8.03 -8.64 -29.41
N ARG A 2 -7.91 -9.95 -29.20
CA ARG A 2 -7.30 -10.50 -27.96
C ARG A 2 -5.78 -10.21 -27.94
N ASN A 3 -5.25 -9.72 -26.82
CA ASN A 3 -3.81 -9.54 -26.63
C ASN A 3 -3.13 -10.93 -26.45
N PRO A 4 -2.31 -11.39 -27.41
CA PRO A 4 -1.72 -12.74 -27.35
C PRO A 4 -0.72 -12.89 -26.19
N ASN A 5 -0.08 -11.79 -25.79
CA ASN A 5 0.90 -11.78 -24.70
C ASN A 5 0.23 -11.90 -23.33
N GLY A 6 -1.01 -11.41 -23.17
CA GLY A 6 -1.80 -11.62 -21.94
C GLY A 6 -2.25 -13.06 -21.78
N CYS A 7 -2.79 -13.66 -22.85
CA CYS A 7 -3.29 -15.03 -22.85
C CYS A 7 -2.18 -16.05 -22.50
N ARG A 8 -0.97 -15.85 -23.05
CA ARG A 8 0.21 -16.69 -22.76
C ARG A 8 0.67 -16.64 -21.29
N VAL A 9 0.40 -15.55 -20.57
CA VAL A 9 0.77 -15.40 -19.15
C VAL A 9 -0.23 -16.13 -18.26
N LEU A 10 -1.53 -15.99 -18.55
CA LEU A 10 -2.60 -16.72 -17.85
C LEU A 10 -2.39 -18.24 -17.97
N LEU A 11 -2.07 -18.73 -19.16
CA LEU A 11 -1.79 -20.16 -19.40
C LEU A 11 -0.57 -20.70 -18.63
N LEU A 12 0.43 -19.85 -18.31
CA LEU A 12 1.61 -20.26 -17.53
C LEU A 12 1.38 -20.18 -16.00
N LEU A 13 0.44 -19.35 -15.55
CA LEU A 13 0.11 -19.17 -14.13
C LEU A 13 -1.12 -19.98 -13.68
N LEU A 14 -1.88 -20.55 -14.62
CA LEU A 14 -3.02 -21.41 -14.32
C LEU A 14 -2.63 -22.67 -13.52
N PRO A 15 -1.53 -23.39 -13.81
CA PRO A 15 -1.16 -24.58 -13.01
C PRO A 15 -0.82 -24.29 -11.53
N PRO A 16 -0.01 -23.25 -11.19
CA PRO A 16 0.12 -22.81 -9.80
C PRO A 16 -1.20 -22.34 -9.17
N GLY A 17 -2.04 -21.63 -9.92
CA GLY A 17 -3.35 -21.18 -9.45
C GLY A 17 -4.29 -22.33 -9.09
N LEU A 18 -4.29 -23.40 -9.89
CA LEU A 18 -5.06 -24.63 -9.65
C LEU A 18 -4.59 -25.34 -8.38
N LEU A 19 -3.27 -25.44 -8.16
CA LEU A 19 -2.70 -26.04 -6.94
C LEU A 19 -3.15 -25.28 -5.67
N LEU A 20 -3.13 -23.94 -5.72
CA LEU A 20 -3.60 -23.08 -4.63
C LEU A 20 -5.12 -23.21 -4.40
N ALA A 21 -5.91 -23.30 -5.46
CA ALA A 21 -7.36 -23.46 -5.38
C ALA A 21 -7.77 -24.81 -4.77
N ILE A 22 -7.06 -25.90 -5.09
CA ILE A 22 -7.31 -27.22 -4.51
C ILE A 22 -6.94 -27.25 -3.02
N ALA A 23 -5.81 -26.65 -2.62
CA ALA A 23 -5.45 -26.53 -1.21
C ALA A 23 -6.49 -25.70 -0.40
N ALA A 24 -7.01 -24.62 -1.00
CA ALA A 24 -8.09 -23.84 -0.40
C ALA A 24 -9.39 -24.65 -0.25
N LEU A 25 -9.80 -25.38 -1.28
CA LEU A 25 -10.99 -26.23 -1.25
C LEU A 25 -10.88 -27.33 -0.18
N THR A 26 -9.73 -27.99 -0.06
CA THR A 26 -9.51 -29.03 0.95
C THR A 26 -9.58 -28.47 2.38
N ASN A 27 -9.03 -27.29 2.64
CA ASN A 27 -9.16 -26.62 3.95
C ASN A 27 -10.62 -26.23 4.26
N ILE A 28 -11.35 -25.70 3.27
CA ILE A 28 -12.76 -25.31 3.44
C ILE A 28 -13.62 -26.55 3.75
N LEU A 29 -13.39 -27.66 3.03
CA LEU A 29 -14.05 -28.94 3.31
C LEU A 29 -13.66 -29.51 4.68
N GLU A 30 -12.45 -29.28 5.19
CA GLU A 30 -12.06 -29.71 6.53
C GLU A 30 -12.90 -29.01 7.61
N SER A 31 -13.01 -27.67 7.56
CA SER A 31 -13.87 -26.91 8.49
C SER A 31 -15.31 -27.40 8.40
N ILE A 32 -15.91 -27.38 7.21
CA ILE A 32 -17.30 -27.81 7.01
C ILE A 32 -17.52 -29.25 7.51
N SER A 33 -16.55 -30.16 7.30
CA SER A 33 -16.60 -31.54 7.79
C SER A 33 -16.38 -31.67 9.31
N LYS A 34 -15.67 -30.73 9.94
CA LYS A 34 -15.48 -30.67 11.39
C LYS A 34 -16.73 -30.12 12.06
N ASP A 35 -17.22 -28.98 11.60
CA ASP A 35 -18.34 -28.25 12.18
C ASP A 35 -19.61 -29.13 12.14
N ASN A 36 -19.97 -29.66 10.96
CA ASN A 36 -21.09 -30.63 10.79
C ASN A 36 -20.93 -31.96 11.56
N PHE A 37 -19.75 -32.27 12.11
CA PHE A 37 -19.52 -33.48 12.90
C PHE A 37 -19.48 -33.18 14.40
N GLU A 38 -18.96 -32.01 14.82
CA GLU A 38 -18.91 -31.62 16.23
C GLU A 38 -20.24 -31.06 16.75
N ASP A 39 -21.07 -30.44 15.89
CA ASP A 39 -22.41 -29.91 16.25
C ASP A 39 -23.40 -30.96 16.78
N TYR A 40 -23.14 -32.25 16.56
CA TYR A 40 -23.97 -33.37 17.02
C TYR A 40 -23.34 -34.19 18.16
N LEU A 41 -22.21 -33.74 18.74
CA LEU A 41 -21.52 -34.45 19.83
C LEU A 41 -21.79 -33.78 21.17
N ASP A 42 -22.56 -34.45 22.02
CA ASP A 42 -22.66 -34.07 23.43
C ASP A 42 -21.35 -34.36 24.15
N ARG A 43 -21.05 -33.55 25.17
CA ARG A 43 -19.89 -33.75 26.03
C ARG A 43 -20.32 -34.34 27.36
N ASP A 44 -19.85 -35.55 27.66
CA ASP A 44 -20.10 -36.16 28.96
C ASP A 44 -19.44 -35.33 30.07
N TRP A 45 -20.25 -34.96 31.07
CA TRP A 45 -19.83 -34.18 32.23
C TRP A 45 -19.03 -35.00 33.26
N ARG A 46 -18.98 -36.34 33.13
CA ARG A 46 -18.23 -37.24 34.03
C ARG A 46 -16.85 -37.59 33.49
N SER A 47 -16.76 -38.14 32.27
CA SER A 47 -15.49 -38.49 31.62
C SER A 47 -14.83 -37.32 30.89
N GLY A 48 -15.61 -36.29 30.52
CA GLY A 48 -15.16 -35.20 29.66
C GLY A 48 -15.11 -35.56 28.17
N GLY A 49 -15.39 -36.81 27.80
CA GLY A 49 -15.37 -37.34 26.43
C GLY A 49 -16.54 -36.87 25.56
N ARG A 50 -16.46 -37.16 24.26
CA ARG A 50 -17.50 -36.87 23.28
C ARG A 50 -18.39 -38.09 23.09
N GLN A 51 -19.70 -37.89 23.14
CA GLN A 51 -20.70 -38.95 23.02
C GLN A 51 -21.76 -38.57 21.98
N LEU A 52 -22.32 -39.58 21.32
CA LEU A 52 -23.40 -39.46 20.35
C LEU A 52 -24.51 -40.45 20.73
N ILE A 53 -25.75 -39.95 20.84
CA ILE A 53 -26.92 -40.77 21.17
C ILE A 53 -27.62 -41.19 19.87
N LEU A 54 -27.68 -42.50 19.64
CA LEU A 54 -28.20 -43.11 18.42
C LEU A 54 -29.47 -43.93 18.71
N SER A 55 -30.62 -43.35 18.36
CA SER A 55 -31.90 -44.05 18.41
C SER A 55 -32.00 -45.08 17.28
N ARG A 56 -32.29 -46.34 17.61
CA ARG A 56 -32.45 -47.41 16.61
C ARG A 56 -33.67 -47.15 15.72
N PRO A 57 -33.56 -47.21 14.37
CA PRO A 57 -34.70 -47.02 13.47
C PRO A 57 -35.87 -47.96 13.81
N GLY A 58 -37.06 -47.38 14.02
CA GLY A 58 -38.28 -48.11 14.42
C GLY A 58 -38.33 -48.58 15.89
N GLY A 59 -37.37 -48.19 16.74
CA GLY A 59 -37.36 -48.51 18.16
C GLY A 59 -38.16 -47.52 19.04
N THR A 60 -38.50 -47.94 20.25
CA THR A 60 -38.90 -47.04 21.35
C THR A 60 -37.66 -46.40 21.98
N ALA A 61 -37.80 -45.23 22.61
CA ALA A 61 -36.72 -44.49 23.28
C ALA A 61 -36.05 -45.23 24.48
N SER A 62 -36.53 -46.44 24.80
CA SER A 62 -35.83 -47.40 25.67
C SER A 62 -34.59 -48.03 25.02
N ASN A 63 -34.41 -47.85 23.71
CA ASN A 63 -33.45 -48.58 22.88
C ASN A 63 -32.36 -47.66 22.27
N ASP A 64 -32.18 -46.47 22.82
CA ASP A 64 -31.13 -45.52 22.40
C ASP A 64 -29.75 -46.04 22.82
N THR A 65 -28.80 -46.14 21.88
CA THR A 65 -27.41 -46.51 22.18
C THR A 65 -26.56 -45.24 22.31
N THR A 66 -25.85 -45.12 23.44
CA THR A 66 -24.86 -44.04 23.63
C THR A 66 -23.50 -44.55 23.13
N VAL A 67 -22.94 -43.89 22.12
CA VAL A 67 -21.64 -44.22 21.54
C VAL A 67 -20.62 -43.17 21.97
N THR A 68 -19.57 -43.58 22.67
CA THR A 68 -18.38 -42.73 22.90
C THR A 68 -17.56 -42.69 21.61
N ILE A 69 -17.22 -41.49 21.14
CA ILE A 69 -16.53 -41.29 19.86
C ILE A 69 -15.11 -40.76 20.12
N ASP A 70 -14.11 -41.61 19.90
CA ASP A 70 -12.70 -41.20 19.81
C ASP A 70 -12.25 -41.13 18.34
N ILE A 71 -11.55 -40.05 17.99
CA ILE A 71 -11.29 -39.65 16.61
C ILE A 71 -9.80 -39.69 16.32
N ASN A 72 -9.37 -40.63 15.47
CA ASN A 72 -8.00 -40.62 14.94
C ASN A 72 -7.83 -39.43 13.99
N ASN A 73 -7.22 -38.36 14.51
CA ASN A 73 -7.00 -37.11 13.78
C ASN A 73 -5.72 -37.12 12.91
N VAL A 74 -4.88 -38.17 12.98
CA VAL A 74 -3.57 -38.20 12.31
C VAL A 74 -3.68 -38.07 10.78
N PRO A 75 -4.61 -38.77 10.07
CA PRO A 75 -4.79 -38.57 8.64
C PRO A 75 -5.27 -37.15 8.26
N ILE A 76 -6.05 -36.50 9.13
CA ILE A 76 -6.51 -35.11 8.93
C ILE A 76 -5.34 -34.15 9.04
N TYR A 77 -4.47 -34.31 10.04
CA TYR A 77 -3.24 -33.52 10.16
C TYR A 77 -2.27 -33.73 8.98
N VAL A 78 -2.19 -34.94 8.42
CA VAL A 78 -1.43 -35.20 7.18
C VAL A 78 -2.02 -34.43 5.99
N VAL A 79 -3.34 -34.45 5.80
CA VAL A 79 -4.03 -33.69 4.74
C VAL A 79 -3.82 -32.18 4.90
N LEU A 80 -3.98 -31.63 6.11
CA LEU A 80 -3.77 -30.21 6.39
C LEU A 80 -2.31 -29.79 6.21
N GLY A 81 -1.35 -30.61 6.64
CA GLY A 81 0.08 -30.40 6.40
C GLY A 81 0.44 -30.36 4.92
N LEU A 82 -0.19 -31.23 4.10
CA LEU A 82 -0.05 -31.20 2.65
C LEU A 82 -0.67 -29.95 2.03
N CYS A 83 -1.77 -29.42 2.57
CA CYS A 83 -2.35 -28.16 2.10
C CYS A 83 -1.43 -26.96 2.41
N ILE A 84 -0.82 -26.92 3.60
CA ILE A 84 0.20 -25.90 3.97
C ILE A 84 1.40 -25.97 3.01
N LEU A 85 1.90 -27.17 2.73
CA LEU A 85 2.99 -27.39 1.77
C LEU A 85 2.56 -26.98 0.35
N GLY A 86 1.32 -27.26 -0.04
CA GLY A 86 0.70 -26.87 -1.31
C GLY A 86 0.63 -25.35 -1.51
N TYR A 87 0.31 -24.56 -0.48
CA TYR A 87 0.38 -23.10 -0.56
C TYR A 87 1.82 -22.62 -0.79
N GLY A 88 2.78 -23.16 -0.05
CA GLY A 88 4.21 -22.83 -0.21
C GLY A 88 4.72 -23.15 -1.62
N VAL A 89 4.44 -24.37 -2.11
CA VAL A 89 4.83 -24.82 -3.45
C VAL A 89 4.12 -24.02 -4.54
N GLY A 90 2.82 -23.74 -4.40
CA GLY A 90 2.06 -22.94 -5.36
C GLY A 90 2.57 -21.51 -5.49
N LEU A 91 2.83 -20.83 -4.37
CA LEU A 91 3.38 -19.47 -4.35
C LEU A 91 4.82 -19.42 -4.90
N LEU A 92 5.69 -20.36 -4.50
CA LEU A 92 7.06 -20.47 -5.03
C LEU A 92 7.06 -20.80 -6.53
N SER A 93 6.13 -21.61 -7.01
CA SER A 93 5.98 -21.95 -8.44
C SER A 93 5.48 -20.76 -9.25
N ALA A 94 4.49 -20.01 -8.75
CA ALA A 94 4.00 -18.78 -9.38
C ALA A 94 5.10 -17.71 -9.44
N ALA A 95 5.83 -17.49 -8.35
CA ALA A 95 6.95 -16.56 -8.29
C ALA A 95 8.11 -16.98 -9.21
N GLY A 96 8.46 -18.26 -9.21
CA GLY A 96 9.49 -18.82 -10.09
C GLY A 96 9.14 -18.72 -11.57
N ILE A 97 7.89 -19.02 -11.96
CA ILE A 97 7.39 -18.86 -13.34
C ILE A 97 7.36 -17.39 -13.75
N TRP A 98 6.94 -16.49 -12.85
CA TRP A 98 6.96 -15.04 -13.09
C TRP A 98 8.39 -14.50 -13.27
N GLN A 99 9.35 -14.97 -12.47
CA GLN A 99 10.75 -14.59 -12.60
C GLN A 99 11.38 -15.19 -13.88
N LEU A 100 11.08 -16.45 -14.21
CA LEU A 100 11.52 -17.12 -15.45
C LEU A 100 10.86 -16.54 -16.72
N ARG A 101 9.87 -15.66 -16.58
CA ARG A 101 9.35 -14.83 -17.68
C ARG A 101 10.17 -13.54 -17.89
N ARG A 102 10.82 -13.00 -16.84
CA ARG A 102 11.65 -11.78 -16.91
C ARG A 102 13.08 -12.13 -17.32
N THR A 103 13.39 -11.98 -18.61
CA THR A 103 14.72 -12.26 -19.20
C THR A 103 15.73 -11.15 -18.88
N GLU A 104 15.94 -10.89 -17.59
CA GLU A 104 16.73 -9.76 -17.05
C GLU A 104 17.85 -10.24 -16.09
N GLY A 105 18.01 -11.56 -15.91
CA GLY A 105 18.99 -12.16 -15.00
C GLY A 105 20.09 -12.96 -15.72
N THR A 106 21.13 -13.33 -14.98
CA THR A 106 22.18 -14.23 -15.51
C THR A 106 21.64 -15.64 -15.73
N ALA A 107 22.18 -16.37 -16.71
CA ALA A 107 21.77 -17.75 -16.98
C ALA A 107 21.91 -18.69 -15.76
N ALA A 108 22.83 -18.39 -14.83
CA ALA A 108 22.96 -19.11 -13.56
C ALA A 108 21.77 -18.85 -12.61
N HIS A 109 21.25 -17.62 -12.55
CA HIS A 109 20.04 -17.27 -11.77
C HIS A 109 18.80 -17.95 -12.34
N GLU A 110 18.62 -17.92 -13.66
CA GLU A 110 17.50 -18.60 -14.33
C GLU A 110 17.55 -20.13 -14.14
N ARG A 111 18.73 -20.74 -14.23
CA ARG A 111 18.92 -22.18 -13.91
C ARG A 111 18.53 -22.50 -12.46
N LYS A 112 18.94 -21.68 -11.49
CA LYS A 112 18.55 -21.86 -10.08
C LYS A 112 17.03 -21.85 -9.90
N TRP A 113 16.32 -20.88 -10.46
CA TRP A 113 14.84 -20.86 -10.41
C TRP A 113 14.20 -22.04 -11.11
N THR A 114 14.77 -22.49 -12.24
CA THR A 114 14.29 -23.68 -12.97
C THR A 114 14.39 -24.93 -12.08
N TRP A 115 15.52 -25.12 -11.38
CA TRP A 115 15.71 -26.23 -10.45
C TRP A 115 14.85 -26.13 -9.19
N VAL A 116 14.70 -24.94 -8.60
CA VAL A 116 13.81 -24.73 -7.45
C VAL A 116 12.38 -25.15 -7.79
N VAL A 117 11.80 -24.61 -8.86
CA VAL A 117 10.43 -24.96 -9.29
C VAL A 117 10.30 -26.45 -9.62
N PHE A 118 11.32 -27.06 -10.25
CA PHE A 118 11.31 -28.49 -10.54
C PHE A 118 11.26 -29.36 -9.27
N VAL A 119 12.18 -29.11 -8.32
CA VAL A 119 12.31 -29.94 -7.10
C VAL A 119 11.09 -29.80 -6.19
N VAL A 120 10.59 -28.58 -5.95
CA VAL A 120 9.45 -28.40 -5.01
C VAL A 120 8.16 -29.04 -5.53
N ASN A 121 7.97 -29.14 -6.85
CA ASN A 121 6.81 -29.84 -7.43
C ASN A 121 6.99 -31.36 -7.43
N ILE A 122 8.21 -31.90 -7.57
CA ILE A 122 8.44 -33.35 -7.37
C ILE A 122 8.09 -33.75 -5.93
N VAL A 123 8.54 -32.96 -4.95
CA VAL A 123 8.20 -33.17 -3.53
C VAL A 123 6.68 -33.11 -3.33
N MET A 124 5.99 -32.13 -3.91
CA MET A 124 4.53 -32.00 -3.81
C MET A 124 3.79 -33.22 -4.38
N VAL A 125 4.18 -33.72 -5.55
CA VAL A 125 3.57 -34.92 -6.17
C VAL A 125 3.79 -36.16 -5.30
N GLY A 126 5.02 -36.41 -4.85
CA GLY A 126 5.35 -37.54 -4.00
C GLY A 126 4.62 -37.50 -2.65
N ALA A 127 4.59 -36.33 -2.01
CA ALA A 127 3.91 -36.14 -0.73
C ALA A 127 2.38 -36.25 -0.84
N SER A 128 1.77 -35.75 -1.92
CA SER A 128 0.33 -35.86 -2.16
C SER A 128 -0.10 -37.31 -2.38
N LEU A 129 0.62 -38.06 -3.22
CA LEU A 129 0.34 -39.48 -3.50
C LEU A 129 0.64 -40.37 -2.29
N GLY A 130 1.72 -40.07 -1.55
CA GLY A 130 2.05 -40.75 -0.29
C GLY A 130 0.99 -40.52 0.79
N GLY A 131 0.51 -39.28 0.95
CA GLY A 131 -0.58 -38.96 1.88
C GLY A 131 -1.90 -39.63 1.51
N PHE A 132 -2.23 -39.70 0.21
CA PHE A 132 -3.40 -40.43 -0.27
C PHE A 132 -3.31 -41.94 0.02
N GLY A 133 -2.15 -42.54 -0.25
CA GLY A 133 -1.88 -43.94 0.06
C GLY A 133 -1.97 -44.23 1.56
N TYR A 134 -1.36 -43.38 2.39
CA TYR A 134 -1.40 -43.47 3.85
C TYR A 134 -2.83 -43.36 4.39
N ALA A 135 -3.57 -42.30 4.05
CA ALA A 135 -4.94 -42.10 4.53
C ALA A 135 -5.90 -43.22 4.07
N THR A 136 -5.66 -43.80 2.90
CA THR A 136 -6.41 -44.97 2.40
C THR A 136 -6.01 -46.26 3.12
N SER A 137 -4.73 -46.45 3.43
CA SER A 137 -4.24 -47.58 4.22
C SER A 137 -4.77 -47.56 5.65
N VAL A 138 -4.82 -46.39 6.30
CA VAL A 138 -5.38 -46.25 7.66
C VAL A 138 -6.86 -46.64 7.65
N GLN A 139 -7.69 -46.01 6.79
CA GLN A 139 -9.12 -46.35 6.71
C GLN A 139 -9.34 -47.84 6.40
N SER A 140 -8.55 -48.42 5.50
CA SER A 140 -8.67 -49.84 5.13
C SER A 140 -8.23 -50.81 6.23
N SER A 141 -7.59 -50.33 7.30
CA SER A 141 -7.22 -51.12 8.49
C SER A 141 -8.22 -50.99 9.65
N GLU A 142 -9.19 -50.08 9.56
CA GLU A 142 -10.20 -49.87 10.60
C GLU A 142 -11.29 -50.94 10.53
N LYS A 143 -11.62 -51.53 11.68
CA LYS A 143 -12.70 -52.51 11.80
C LYS A 143 -14.03 -51.81 11.56
N ASN A 144 -14.86 -52.35 10.67
CA ASN A 144 -16.17 -51.79 10.39
C ASN A 144 -17.27 -52.59 11.08
N TRP A 145 -18.26 -51.89 11.64
CA TRP A 145 -19.48 -52.50 12.17
C TRP A 145 -20.15 -53.40 11.10
N GLN A 146 -20.44 -54.64 11.49
CA GLN A 146 -21.17 -55.61 10.70
C GLN A 146 -22.64 -55.66 11.14
N ASN A 147 -22.89 -55.67 12.46
CA ASN A 147 -24.21 -55.74 13.07
C ASN A 147 -24.44 -54.58 14.05
N TYR A 148 -25.64 -54.50 14.64
CA TYR A 148 -25.96 -53.46 15.64
C TYR A 148 -25.28 -53.72 17.00
N GLU A 149 -24.85 -54.95 17.28
CA GLU A 149 -24.10 -55.34 18.48
C GLU A 149 -22.64 -54.85 18.47
N ASP A 150 -22.15 -54.37 17.31
CA ASP A 150 -20.83 -53.73 17.18
C ASP A 150 -20.85 -52.23 17.55
N VAL A 151 -22.04 -51.62 17.65
CA VAL A 151 -22.24 -50.19 17.88
C VAL A 151 -22.04 -49.85 19.36
N GLY A 152 -21.05 -49.02 19.66
CA GLY A 152 -20.80 -48.55 21.03
C GLY A 152 -20.08 -49.54 21.94
N GLN A 153 -19.36 -50.52 21.38
CA GLN A 153 -18.36 -51.27 22.15
C GLN A 153 -17.23 -50.32 22.59
N GLU A 154 -16.62 -50.61 23.74
CA GLU A 154 -15.52 -49.82 24.31
C GLU A 154 -14.26 -49.86 23.41
N ASP A 155 -13.40 -48.86 23.55
CA ASP A 155 -12.10 -48.72 22.85
C ASP A 155 -12.13 -48.68 21.30
N GLN A 156 -13.19 -48.12 20.70
CA GLN A 156 -13.24 -47.83 19.24
C GLN A 156 -12.59 -46.47 18.88
N GLU A 157 -11.30 -46.46 18.53
CA GLU A 157 -10.63 -45.30 17.89
C GLU A 157 -10.74 -45.42 16.35
N HIS A 158 -11.44 -44.48 15.69
CA HIS A 158 -11.60 -44.46 14.22
C HIS A 158 -11.43 -43.06 13.63
N THR A 159 -11.08 -42.98 12.34
CA THR A 159 -11.06 -41.71 11.57
C THR A 159 -12.45 -41.10 11.43
N ARG A 160 -12.51 -39.77 11.28
CA ARG A 160 -13.75 -39.01 11.03
C ARG A 160 -14.50 -39.48 9.77
N GLU A 161 -13.80 -40.00 8.75
CA GLU A 161 -14.43 -40.62 7.58
C GLU A 161 -15.15 -41.92 7.96
N THR A 162 -14.45 -42.83 8.65
CA THR A 162 -15.01 -44.13 9.06
C THR A 162 -16.20 -43.95 10.00
N TRP A 163 -16.10 -43.09 11.02
CA TRP A 163 -17.23 -42.76 11.90
C TRP A 163 -18.46 -42.27 11.12
N ALA A 164 -18.31 -41.23 10.30
CA ALA A 164 -19.43 -40.65 9.57
C ALA A 164 -20.06 -41.65 8.58
N CYS A 165 -19.23 -42.43 7.88
CA CYS A 165 -19.73 -43.43 6.92
C CYS A 165 -20.37 -44.66 7.59
N GLN A 166 -19.93 -45.05 8.79
CA GLN A 166 -20.58 -46.10 9.59
C GLN A 166 -21.94 -45.63 10.12
N ILE A 167 -22.01 -44.43 10.71
CA ILE A 167 -23.27 -43.84 11.19
C ILE A 167 -24.26 -43.71 10.02
N SER A 168 -23.81 -43.19 8.87
CA SER A 168 -24.64 -43.08 7.65
C SER A 168 -25.11 -44.42 7.08
N LYS A 169 -24.45 -45.54 7.39
CA LYS A 169 -24.83 -46.90 6.92
C LYS A 169 -25.88 -47.55 7.84
N PHE A 170 -25.76 -47.36 9.16
CA PHE A 170 -26.64 -48.00 10.14
C PHE A 170 -27.80 -47.12 10.61
N TYR A 171 -27.67 -45.80 10.52
CA TYR A 171 -28.66 -44.81 10.93
C TYR A 171 -28.95 -43.86 9.75
N PRO A 172 -29.63 -44.35 8.68
CA PRO A 172 -29.90 -43.56 7.48
C PRO A 172 -30.77 -42.32 7.75
N ASP A 173 -31.53 -42.32 8.85
CA ASP A 173 -32.35 -41.19 9.32
C ASP A 173 -31.53 -40.00 9.87
N ARG A 174 -30.21 -39.99 9.66
CA ARG A 174 -29.26 -38.95 10.09
C ARG A 174 -28.56 -38.33 8.88
N ASP A 175 -29.25 -37.46 8.14
CA ASP A 175 -28.76 -36.79 6.90
C ASP A 175 -27.37 -36.13 7.04
N TRP A 176 -27.05 -35.62 8.22
CA TRP A 176 -25.75 -35.01 8.52
C TRP A 176 -24.59 -36.01 8.36
N ALA A 177 -24.78 -37.29 8.72
CA ALA A 177 -23.75 -38.31 8.68
C ALA A 177 -23.36 -38.68 7.24
N GLY A 178 -24.34 -38.74 6.33
CA GLY A 178 -24.10 -38.91 4.90
C GLY A 178 -23.32 -37.74 4.30
N THR A 179 -23.64 -36.52 4.71
CA THR A 179 -22.94 -35.29 4.31
C THR A 179 -21.51 -35.23 4.86
N ALA A 180 -21.30 -35.61 6.12
CA ALA A 180 -19.99 -35.72 6.74
C ALA A 180 -19.13 -36.79 6.05
N CYS A 181 -19.68 -37.99 5.81
CA CYS A 181 -19.02 -39.09 5.08
C CYS A 181 -18.59 -38.65 3.66
N GLY A 182 -19.48 -37.96 2.93
CA GLY A 182 -19.18 -37.44 1.60
C GLY A 182 -18.06 -36.41 1.59
N THR A 183 -18.06 -35.47 2.56
CA THR A 183 -17.06 -34.40 2.64
C THR A 183 -15.68 -34.89 3.09
N THR A 184 -15.59 -35.74 4.12
CA THR A 184 -14.32 -36.37 4.54
C THR A 184 -13.69 -37.18 3.40
N LYS A 185 -14.51 -37.97 2.70
CA LYS A 185 -14.07 -38.78 1.55
C LYS A 185 -13.57 -37.89 0.41
N ALA A 186 -14.28 -36.80 0.10
CA ALA A 186 -13.85 -35.84 -0.90
C ALA A 186 -12.49 -35.20 -0.57
N MET A 187 -12.23 -34.80 0.69
CA MET A 187 -10.93 -34.26 1.11
C MET A 187 -9.76 -35.19 0.78
N ARG A 188 -9.92 -36.49 1.05
CA ARG A 188 -8.91 -37.51 0.73
C ARG A 188 -8.70 -37.63 -0.78
N PHE A 189 -9.78 -37.72 -1.56
CA PHE A 189 -9.67 -37.82 -3.03
C PHE A 189 -9.09 -36.54 -3.68
N LEU A 190 -9.24 -35.36 -3.08
CA LEU A 190 -8.64 -34.10 -3.57
C LEU A 190 -7.09 -34.11 -3.60
N LEU A 191 -6.42 -35.00 -2.86
CA LEU A 191 -4.97 -35.20 -2.97
C LEU A 191 -4.54 -35.66 -4.37
N ILE A 192 -5.41 -36.35 -5.13
CA ILE A 192 -5.12 -36.78 -6.51
C ILE A 192 -5.11 -35.56 -7.46
N PRO A 193 -6.17 -34.72 -7.55
CA PRO A 193 -6.11 -33.42 -8.21
C PRO A 193 -4.94 -32.54 -7.77
N MET A 194 -4.57 -32.55 -6.49
CA MET A 194 -3.41 -31.79 -5.97
C MET A 194 -2.09 -32.26 -6.59
N ALA A 195 -1.89 -33.58 -6.69
CA ALA A 195 -0.76 -34.17 -7.42
C ALA A 195 -0.80 -33.85 -8.92
N VAL A 196 -1.97 -33.91 -9.56
CA VAL A 196 -2.15 -33.57 -10.99
C VAL A 196 -1.86 -32.09 -11.27
N ALA A 197 -2.27 -31.18 -10.38
CA ALA A 197 -1.94 -29.76 -10.49
C ALA A 197 -0.42 -29.53 -10.41
N ALA A 198 0.26 -30.16 -9.45
CA ALA A 198 1.72 -30.12 -9.33
C ALA A 198 2.43 -30.73 -10.56
N LEU A 199 1.91 -31.83 -11.12
CA LEU A 199 2.41 -32.40 -12.39
C LEU A 199 2.24 -31.42 -13.57
N SER A 200 1.11 -30.72 -13.66
CA SER A 200 0.84 -29.78 -14.75
C SER A 200 1.74 -28.53 -14.74
N ILE A 201 2.37 -28.21 -13.61
CA ILE A 201 3.40 -27.15 -13.52
C ILE A 201 4.66 -27.51 -14.36
N PHE A 202 5.00 -28.80 -14.53
CA PHE A 202 6.11 -29.21 -15.40
C PHE A 202 5.88 -28.86 -16.87
N LEU A 203 4.63 -28.77 -17.35
CA LEU A 203 4.32 -28.32 -18.71
C LEU A 203 4.68 -26.83 -18.88
N SER A 204 4.33 -25.99 -17.91
CA SER A 204 4.68 -24.56 -17.90
C SER A 204 6.20 -24.36 -17.83
N LEU A 205 6.89 -25.14 -17.00
CA LEU A 205 8.34 -25.14 -16.90
C LEU A 205 9.00 -25.59 -18.21
N TRP A 206 8.49 -26.65 -18.85
CA TRP A 206 8.98 -27.16 -20.13
C TRP A 206 8.86 -26.12 -21.25
N VAL A 207 7.76 -25.36 -21.32
CA VAL A 207 7.60 -24.25 -22.28
C VAL A 207 8.67 -23.17 -22.08
N LEU A 208 8.97 -22.81 -20.82
CA LEU A 208 9.98 -21.80 -20.47
C LEU A 208 11.43 -22.27 -20.70
N VAL A 209 11.71 -23.56 -20.50
CA VAL A 209 13.02 -24.18 -20.76
C VAL A 209 13.24 -24.44 -22.26
N ARG A 210 12.21 -24.87 -23.00
CA ARG A 210 12.26 -25.06 -24.46
C ARG A 210 12.62 -23.76 -25.19
N ALA A 211 12.11 -22.62 -24.71
CA ALA A 211 12.45 -21.31 -25.25
C ALA A 211 13.95 -20.97 -25.15
N ARG A 212 14.65 -21.43 -24.10
CA ARG A 212 16.06 -21.09 -23.80
C ARG A 212 17.08 -22.04 -24.43
N GLY A 213 16.65 -23.19 -24.94
CA GLY A 213 17.51 -24.24 -25.51
C GLY A 213 17.17 -25.67 -25.08
N GLY A 214 16.10 -25.85 -24.31
CA GLY A 214 15.67 -27.17 -23.84
C GLY A 214 16.53 -27.73 -22.70
N VAL A 215 16.37 -29.02 -22.41
CA VAL A 215 16.96 -29.68 -21.23
C VAL A 215 18.49 -29.51 -21.16
N LYS A 216 19.20 -29.54 -22.30
CA LYS A 216 20.66 -29.33 -22.35
C LYS A 216 21.11 -28.00 -21.74
N TRP A 217 20.28 -26.94 -21.79
CA TRP A 217 20.60 -25.65 -21.15
C TRP A 217 20.45 -25.69 -19.62
N MET A 218 19.51 -26.48 -19.09
CA MET A 218 19.28 -26.64 -17.64
C MET A 218 20.45 -27.36 -16.95
N PHE A 219 21.06 -28.32 -17.65
CA PHE A 219 22.26 -29.05 -17.22
C PHE A 219 23.58 -28.40 -17.69
N GLY A 220 23.65 -27.06 -17.68
CA GLY A 220 24.90 -26.32 -17.89
C GLY A 220 25.26 -25.97 -19.35
N GLY A 221 24.73 -26.69 -20.35
CA GLY A 221 25.04 -26.49 -21.76
C GLY A 221 24.73 -25.10 -22.31
N LYS A 222 25.45 -24.70 -23.38
CA LYS A 222 25.25 -23.42 -24.08
C LYS A 222 23.82 -23.36 -24.63
N GLY A 223 23.04 -22.37 -24.18
CA GLY A 223 21.66 -22.14 -24.63
C GLY A 223 21.60 -21.51 -26.02
N ARG A 224 20.38 -21.35 -26.57
CA ARG A 224 20.17 -20.75 -27.90
C ARG A 224 20.67 -19.30 -28.03
N TYR A 225 20.88 -18.62 -26.90
CA TYR A 225 21.35 -17.23 -26.83
C TYR A 225 22.82 -17.11 -26.39
N ALA A 226 23.59 -18.19 -26.35
CA ALA A 226 24.96 -18.21 -25.81
C ALA A 226 26.03 -17.46 -26.65
N GLY A 227 25.62 -16.71 -27.67
CA GLY A 227 26.46 -15.77 -28.43
C GLY A 227 26.14 -14.29 -28.17
N PHE A 228 25.17 -13.99 -27.30
CA PHE A 228 24.74 -12.63 -26.96
C PHE A 228 24.88 -12.40 -25.46
N ALA A 229 25.40 -11.24 -25.05
CA ALA A 229 25.60 -10.91 -23.64
C ALA A 229 24.30 -10.45 -22.97
N ASN A 230 23.32 -9.98 -23.74
CA ASN A 230 22.03 -9.50 -23.26
C ASN A 230 20.96 -9.55 -24.38
N VAL A 231 19.69 -9.36 -24.01
CA VAL A 231 18.55 -9.37 -24.95
C VAL A 231 18.52 -8.13 -25.86
N TYR A 232 19.20 -7.04 -25.49
CA TYR A 232 19.18 -5.77 -26.24
C TYR A 232 20.00 -5.80 -27.54
N GLU A 233 20.89 -6.80 -27.69
CA GLU A 233 21.62 -7.05 -28.93
C GLU A 233 20.73 -7.61 -30.07
N MET A 234 19.52 -8.11 -29.77
CA MET A 234 18.59 -8.68 -30.76
C MET A 234 17.72 -7.62 -31.46
N ARG A 235 18.33 -6.53 -31.94
CA ARG A 235 17.66 -5.56 -32.82
C ARG A 235 18.07 -5.85 -34.28
N PRO A 236 17.15 -6.20 -35.19
CA PRO A 236 17.52 -6.42 -36.58
C PRO A 236 18.05 -5.11 -37.19
N PRO A 237 19.01 -5.17 -38.15
CA PRO A 237 19.40 -4.01 -38.92
C PRO A 237 18.17 -3.35 -39.56
N GLY A 238 18.03 -2.04 -39.42
CA GLY A 238 17.09 -1.29 -40.24
C GLY A 238 17.49 -1.35 -41.72
N PRO A 239 16.58 -1.04 -42.66
CA PRO A 239 16.95 -0.88 -44.06
C PRO A 239 18.09 0.15 -44.19
N PRO A 240 19.09 -0.07 -45.05
CA PRO A 240 20.29 0.75 -45.10
C PRO A 240 19.96 2.20 -45.45
N SER A 241 20.50 3.14 -44.68
CA SER A 241 20.51 4.56 -45.03
C SER A 241 21.33 4.74 -46.33
N PRO A 242 20.85 5.53 -47.32
CA PRO A 242 21.60 5.77 -48.56
C PRO A 242 22.95 6.48 -48.39
N TYR A 243 23.26 7.00 -47.21
CA TYR A 243 24.51 7.69 -46.89
C TYR A 243 25.34 6.89 -45.87
N ALA A 244 26.27 6.09 -46.38
CA ALA A 244 27.35 5.47 -45.61
C ALA A 244 28.68 5.75 -46.32
N GLY A 245 29.58 6.49 -45.66
CA GLY A 245 30.96 6.66 -46.12
C GLY A 245 31.80 5.38 -45.96
N PRO A 246 33.02 5.34 -46.54
CA PRO A 246 33.85 4.13 -46.52
C PRO A 246 34.24 3.71 -45.09
N PRO A 247 34.24 2.39 -44.78
CA PRO A 247 34.47 1.89 -43.43
C PRO A 247 35.95 1.96 -43.01
N GLY A 248 36.19 2.33 -41.75
CA GLY A 248 37.52 2.23 -41.11
C GLY A 248 37.93 0.78 -40.84
N GLN A 249 39.24 0.51 -40.80
CA GLN A 249 39.78 -0.85 -40.71
C GLN A 249 39.52 -1.54 -39.36
N GLN A 250 39.34 -2.86 -39.41
CA GLN A 250 39.25 -3.71 -38.22
C GLN A 250 40.63 -4.00 -37.64
N TRP A 251 40.82 -3.69 -36.35
CA TRP A 251 41.98 -4.15 -35.59
C TRP A 251 41.80 -5.60 -35.16
N VAL A 252 42.66 -6.50 -35.66
CA VAL A 252 42.74 -7.90 -35.23
C VAL A 252 43.63 -7.98 -33.99
N GLN A 253 43.10 -8.50 -32.88
CA GLN A 253 43.91 -8.91 -31.73
C GLN A 253 44.18 -10.42 -31.79
N GLN A 254 45.45 -10.82 -31.71
CA GLN A 254 45.86 -12.22 -31.54
C GLN A 254 46.09 -12.54 -30.03
N PRO A 255 45.96 -13.81 -29.62
CA PRO A 255 46.07 -14.20 -28.21
C PRO A 255 47.53 -14.33 -27.74
N TRP A 256 47.78 -13.97 -26.48
CA TRP A 256 49.05 -14.17 -25.80
C TRP A 256 49.10 -15.50 -25.03
N PRO A 257 50.21 -16.27 -25.09
CA PRO A 257 50.45 -17.42 -24.21
C PRO A 257 51.08 -17.00 -22.86
N THR A 258 51.01 -17.88 -21.87
CA THR A 258 51.50 -17.67 -20.49
C THR A 258 52.95 -18.09 -20.28
N GLN A 259 53.77 -17.27 -19.60
CA GLN A 259 54.82 -17.76 -18.69
C GLN A 259 55.27 -16.73 -17.64
N TYR A 260 56.22 -17.12 -16.76
CA TYR A 260 56.56 -16.46 -15.49
C TYR A 260 57.84 -15.60 -15.55
N GLY A 261 57.89 -14.54 -14.72
CA GLY A 261 59.10 -14.20 -13.96
C GLY A 261 59.82 -12.84 -14.22
N GLN A 262 60.69 -12.50 -13.27
CA GLN A 262 61.78 -11.49 -13.29
C GLN A 262 61.46 -9.97 -13.37
N GLN A 263 61.20 -9.42 -12.18
CA GLN A 263 61.85 -8.27 -11.50
C GLN A 263 62.82 -7.28 -12.24
N TRP A 264 62.80 -6.03 -11.73
CA TRP A 264 63.83 -4.95 -11.77
C TRP A 264 64.02 -4.01 -13.00
N VAL A 265 63.46 -2.80 -12.85
CA VAL A 265 64.05 -1.44 -13.03
C VAL A 265 64.84 -1.05 -14.30
N GLY A 266 64.40 0.07 -14.92
CA GLY A 266 65.19 0.89 -15.85
C GLY A 266 64.46 2.17 -16.32
N GLN A 267 65.01 3.35 -16.02
CA GLN A 267 64.77 4.65 -16.67
C GLN A 267 66.14 5.18 -17.18
N PRO A 268 66.26 6.24 -18.00
CA PRO A 268 65.24 7.13 -18.62
C PRO A 268 65.23 6.99 -20.18
N VAL A 269 64.68 7.85 -21.06
CA VAL A 269 64.98 9.28 -21.39
C VAL A 269 63.82 9.96 -22.15
N GLN A 270 63.78 11.29 -21.99
CA GLN A 270 62.94 12.34 -22.59
C GLN A 270 62.49 12.21 -24.07
N GLN A 271 61.30 12.78 -24.37
CA GLN A 271 61.20 14.06 -25.13
C GLN A 271 59.89 14.81 -24.78
N GLN A 272 59.91 16.15 -24.82
CA GLN A 272 58.75 17.04 -24.61
C GLN A 272 58.14 17.48 -25.97
N TRP A 273 57.02 18.18 -26.04
CA TRP A 273 56.97 19.66 -25.98
C TRP A 273 55.61 20.25 -25.53
N ALA A 274 55.69 21.43 -24.91
CA ALA A 274 54.70 22.40 -24.41
C ALA A 274 53.19 22.33 -24.80
N PRO A 275 52.34 22.83 -23.88
CA PRO A 275 51.68 24.12 -24.14
C PRO A 275 51.87 25.19 -23.03
N GLN A 276 51.76 26.47 -23.40
CA GLN A 276 51.89 27.71 -22.57
C GLN A 276 51.23 28.90 -23.32
N PRO A 277 51.03 30.10 -22.72
CA PRO A 277 50.97 30.52 -21.29
C PRO A 277 49.53 30.98 -20.93
N TYR A 278 49.14 31.69 -19.86
CA TYR A 278 49.74 32.30 -18.64
C TYR A 278 49.18 31.55 -17.38
N GLN A 279 49.76 31.50 -16.17
CA GLN A 279 50.55 32.40 -15.29
C GLN A 279 49.70 33.29 -14.33
N PRO A 280 50.12 33.55 -13.06
CA PRO A 280 49.20 33.71 -11.90
C PRO A 280 49.54 34.87 -10.92
N TRP A 281 48.88 34.90 -9.74
CA TRP A 281 49.41 35.47 -8.48
C TRP A 281 49.05 34.58 -7.27
N GLY A 282 49.94 34.52 -6.26
CA GLY A 282 49.80 33.69 -5.03
C GLY A 282 49.68 34.56 -3.75
N PRO A 283 50.19 34.13 -2.56
CA PRO A 283 50.87 32.87 -2.22
C PRO A 283 50.18 32.08 -1.06
N GLN A 284 50.75 30.94 -0.66
CA GLN A 284 50.35 30.14 0.53
C GLN A 284 51.38 30.23 1.65
N GLN A 285 50.94 30.06 2.92
CA GLN A 285 51.51 29.15 3.96
C GLN A 285 50.95 29.50 5.37
N PRO A 286 51.06 28.63 6.40
CA PRO A 286 51.20 27.16 6.38
C PRO A 286 50.23 26.41 7.33
N VAL A 287 50.32 25.08 7.24
CA VAL A 287 49.74 24.00 8.07
C VAL A 287 49.67 24.27 9.60
N GLN A 288 48.58 23.83 10.23
CA GLN A 288 48.65 23.12 11.52
C GLN A 288 47.81 21.83 11.48
N GLN A 289 48.27 20.80 12.21
CA GLN A 289 47.79 19.43 12.15
C GLN A 289 47.81 18.82 13.55
N TRP A 290 46.66 18.52 14.14
CA TRP A 290 46.56 17.77 15.39
C TRP A 290 45.35 16.83 15.40
N GLY A 291 45.62 15.53 15.52
CA GLY A 291 44.69 14.54 16.05
C GLY A 291 44.95 14.32 17.55
N PRO A 292 44.11 13.52 18.22
CA PRO A 292 44.48 12.10 18.36
C PRO A 292 43.33 11.10 18.14
N GLN A 293 43.71 9.83 17.99
CA GLN A 293 42.81 8.65 18.00
C GLN A 293 42.79 8.00 19.41
N PRO A 294 42.24 6.78 19.61
CA PRO A 294 40.81 6.47 19.67
C PRO A 294 40.40 5.82 21.02
N GLY A 295 39.09 5.77 21.32
CA GLY A 295 38.58 5.20 22.57
C GLY A 295 37.49 4.13 22.40
N ALA A 296 37.76 2.93 22.91
CA ALA A 296 36.88 1.82 23.32
C ALA A 296 35.50 1.59 22.65
N GLN A 297 35.28 0.36 22.16
CA GLN A 297 33.96 -0.18 21.86
C GLN A 297 33.29 -0.75 23.13
N GLN A 298 31.96 -0.58 23.26
CA GLN A 298 31.10 -1.44 24.09
C GLN A 298 29.77 -1.73 23.37
N PRO A 299 29.12 -2.89 23.61
CA PRO A 299 27.98 -3.34 22.81
C PRO A 299 26.65 -2.72 23.26
N VAL A 300 25.79 -2.40 22.29
CA VAL A 300 24.39 -2.01 22.54
C VAL A 300 23.47 -3.21 22.32
N SER A 301 22.54 -3.42 23.25
CA SER A 301 21.63 -4.57 23.30
C SER A 301 20.66 -4.65 22.12
N GLN A 302 20.25 -5.88 21.77
CA GLN A 302 19.13 -6.08 20.84
C GLN A 302 17.82 -5.61 21.48
N VAL A 303 17.01 -4.87 20.73
CA VAL A 303 15.60 -4.60 21.02
C VAL A 303 14.77 -5.10 19.84
N THR A 304 13.62 -5.70 20.13
CA THR A 304 12.82 -6.47 19.18
C THR A 304 12.09 -5.63 18.14
N LYS A 305 11.90 -6.22 16.95
CA LYS A 305 11.02 -5.69 15.90
C LYS A 305 9.56 -5.73 16.35
N SER A 306 8.77 -4.78 15.88
CA SER A 306 7.31 -4.88 15.77
C SER A 306 6.86 -4.30 14.43
N ASP A 307 5.81 -4.88 13.83
CA ASP A 307 5.50 -4.69 12.42
C ASP A 307 4.52 -3.52 12.18
N ALA A 308 4.82 -2.69 11.17
CA ALA A 308 3.97 -1.58 10.73
C ALA A 308 4.13 -1.29 9.22
N ALA A 309 3.78 -2.26 8.37
CA ALA A 309 4.02 -2.19 6.92
C ALA A 309 2.87 -2.73 6.06
N ARG A 310 1.65 -2.17 6.19
CA ARG A 310 0.49 -2.56 5.35
C ARG A 310 -0.63 -1.49 5.28
N CYS A 311 -0.34 -0.32 4.69
CA CYS A 311 -1.32 0.76 4.46
C CYS A 311 -1.00 1.58 3.18
N MET A 312 -1.07 0.98 1.98
CA MET A 312 -0.99 1.71 0.70
C MET A 312 -1.89 1.08 -0.37
N ALA A 313 -3.18 1.42 -0.31
CA ALA A 313 -4.12 1.36 -1.44
C ALA A 313 -5.31 2.29 -1.12
N PHE A 314 -5.60 3.25 -2.00
CA PHE A 314 -6.84 4.03 -1.97
C PHE A 314 -7.69 3.67 -3.20
N PRO A 315 -8.60 2.68 -3.11
CA PRO A 315 -9.57 2.40 -4.16
C PRO A 315 -10.77 3.35 -4.02
N PHE A 316 -10.83 4.42 -4.80
CA PHE A 316 -12.10 5.07 -5.10
C PHE A 316 -12.86 4.23 -6.12
N THR A 317 -13.61 3.25 -5.63
CA THR A 317 -14.61 2.52 -6.42
C THR A 317 -15.81 3.43 -6.67
N TYR A 318 -16.04 3.78 -7.93
CA TYR A 318 -17.32 4.30 -8.38
C TYR A 318 -18.20 3.10 -8.74
N ASP A 319 -19.27 2.88 -7.97
CA ASP A 319 -20.36 2.04 -8.45
C ASP A 319 -21.08 2.75 -9.60
N LEU A 320 -21.33 1.99 -10.67
CA LEU A 320 -22.08 2.42 -11.85
C LEU A 320 -23.16 1.37 -12.10
N ASP A 321 -24.36 1.61 -11.57
CA ASP A 321 -25.53 0.77 -11.85
C ASP A 321 -26.55 1.56 -12.72
N PRO A 322 -26.98 1.05 -13.89
CA PRO A 322 -27.54 1.89 -14.94
C PRO A 322 -29.08 1.96 -14.95
N PHE A 323 -29.68 2.83 -14.17
CA PHE A 323 -31.13 3.07 -14.27
C PHE A 323 -31.53 3.93 -15.47
N ARG A 324 -32.25 3.26 -16.39
CA ARG A 324 -32.66 3.76 -17.70
C ARG A 324 -33.94 4.61 -17.60
N LEU A 325 -33.80 5.94 -17.65
CA LEU A 325 -34.94 6.86 -17.66
C LEU A 325 -35.83 6.67 -18.90
N HIS A 326 -37.13 6.52 -18.66
CA HIS A 326 -38.19 6.73 -19.63
C HIS A 326 -39.09 7.88 -19.16
N LEU A 327 -39.41 8.79 -20.08
CA LEU A 327 -40.51 9.76 -19.97
C LEU A 327 -41.85 8.99 -20.16
N GLU A 328 -43.05 9.46 -19.76
CA GLU A 328 -43.49 10.84 -19.47
C GLU A 328 -44.59 10.90 -18.33
N PRO A 329 -45.66 11.73 -18.25
CA PRO A 329 -45.80 12.60 -17.06
C PRO A 329 -47.12 12.59 -16.23
N ALA A 330 -47.04 13.29 -15.09
CA ALA A 330 -48.06 14.11 -14.42
C ALA A 330 -49.32 13.50 -13.77
N LYS A 331 -49.49 13.77 -12.46
CA LYS A 331 -50.72 14.38 -11.87
C LYS A 331 -50.52 14.94 -10.45
N LYS A 332 -51.50 15.72 -9.98
CA LYS A 332 -51.51 16.51 -8.73
C LYS A 332 -51.88 15.67 -7.50
N SER A 333 -51.35 16.02 -6.31
CA SER A 333 -52.15 16.11 -5.07
C SER A 333 -51.46 16.98 -3.99
N LYS A 334 -52.10 17.17 -2.83
CA LYS A 334 -51.69 18.06 -1.72
C LYS A 334 -51.27 17.31 -0.45
N SER A 335 -50.42 17.97 0.35
CA SER A 335 -50.43 18.09 1.83
C SER A 335 -51.07 16.99 2.69
N ALA A 336 -50.30 16.48 3.66
CA ALA A 336 -50.59 16.63 5.11
C ALA A 336 -49.43 16.10 5.97
N SER A 337 -49.29 16.61 7.19
CA SER A 337 -48.43 16.03 8.24
C SER A 337 -49.24 15.10 9.14
N ALA A 338 -48.61 14.04 9.67
CA ALA A 338 -49.16 13.26 10.79
C ALA A 338 -48.03 12.84 11.74
N ILE A 339 -48.20 13.13 13.03
CA ILE A 339 -47.35 12.65 14.12
C ILE A 339 -48.13 11.55 14.84
N ILE A 340 -47.50 10.41 15.13
CA ILE A 340 -47.99 9.44 16.11
C ILE A 340 -46.83 9.06 17.04
N VAL A 341 -47.09 9.11 18.34
CA VAL A 341 -46.14 8.80 19.43
C VAL A 341 -46.77 7.72 20.31
N MET A 342 -46.07 6.61 20.52
CA MET A 342 -46.18 5.64 21.65
C MET A 342 -44.99 4.66 21.56
N SER A 343 -44.46 4.03 22.61
CA SER A 343 -44.37 4.38 24.04
C SER A 343 -43.24 3.51 24.66
N ALA A 344 -42.81 3.79 25.88
CA ALA A 344 -41.63 3.15 26.50
C ALA A 344 -41.89 1.75 27.09
N GLY A 345 -40.82 0.96 27.19
CA GLY A 345 -40.71 -0.25 28.03
C GLY A 345 -39.33 -0.30 28.68
N SER A 346 -39.23 -0.70 29.95
CA SER A 346 -38.01 -0.58 30.77
C SER A 346 -37.83 -1.75 31.74
N SER A 347 -36.59 -2.18 31.95
CA SER A 347 -36.17 -3.05 33.06
C SER A 347 -34.70 -2.80 33.45
N HIS A 348 -34.36 -3.07 34.72
CA HIS A 348 -33.10 -2.63 35.35
C HIS A 348 -31.89 -3.56 35.13
N GLY A 349 -30.68 -3.00 35.23
CA GLY A 349 -29.42 -3.70 35.50
C GLY A 349 -28.42 -2.78 36.21
N THR A 350 -27.74 -3.25 37.26
CA THR A 350 -26.87 -2.45 38.15
C THR A 350 -25.37 -2.55 37.83
N ALA A 351 -24.60 -1.50 38.16
CA ALA A 351 -23.16 -1.40 37.92
C ALA A 351 -22.32 -1.28 39.23
N PRO A 352 -21.01 -1.66 39.23
CA PRO A 352 -20.11 -1.42 40.37
C PRO A 352 -18.88 -0.50 40.09
N SER A 353 -18.74 0.53 40.93
CA SER A 353 -17.49 1.11 41.50
C SER A 353 -16.19 1.32 40.68
N ALA A 354 -16.00 2.56 40.23
CA ALA A 354 -14.89 3.51 40.52
C ALA A 354 -13.44 3.05 40.87
N GLY A 355 -12.47 3.68 40.18
CA GLY A 355 -11.05 3.89 40.59
C GLY A 355 -10.22 4.46 39.41
N THR A 356 -9.25 5.37 39.52
CA THR A 356 -8.66 6.12 40.66
C THR A 356 -8.38 7.59 40.26
N SER A 357 -8.23 8.51 41.23
CA SER A 357 -8.34 9.97 41.00
C SER A 357 -7.06 10.71 40.56
N THR A 358 -5.87 10.14 40.76
CA THR A 358 -4.58 10.86 40.79
C THR A 358 -4.16 11.57 39.49
N SER A 359 -4.79 11.26 38.36
CA SER A 359 -4.50 11.86 37.04
C SER A 359 -5.13 13.24 36.84
N LEU A 360 -6.22 13.56 37.56
CA LEU A 360 -7.03 14.77 37.30
C LEU A 360 -6.43 16.05 37.91
N ASP A 361 -5.80 15.99 39.08
CA ASP A 361 -5.23 17.19 39.72
C ASP A 361 -3.98 17.73 38.99
N LEU A 362 -3.25 16.86 38.28
CA LEU A 362 -2.17 17.28 37.38
C LEU A 362 -2.71 17.98 36.12
N LEU A 363 -3.81 17.47 35.55
CA LEU A 363 -4.51 18.11 34.42
C LEU A 363 -5.06 19.49 34.81
N ARG A 364 -5.69 19.59 35.99
CA ARG A 364 -6.20 20.86 36.53
C ARG A 364 -5.11 21.93 36.58
N ARG A 365 -3.96 21.61 37.18
CA ARG A 365 -2.84 22.55 37.35
C ARG A 365 -2.26 23.04 36.02
N ASP A 366 -2.08 22.18 35.01
CA ASP A 366 -1.51 22.61 33.73
C ASP A 366 -2.52 23.37 32.86
N PHE A 367 -3.83 23.19 33.06
CA PHE A 367 -4.88 23.97 32.39
C PHE A 367 -5.06 25.35 33.04
N GLU A 368 -5.21 25.41 34.37
CA GLU A 368 -5.26 26.66 35.15
C GLU A 368 -4.01 27.53 34.89
N LYS A 369 -2.82 26.92 34.81
CA LYS A 369 -1.55 27.62 34.55
C LYS A 369 -1.39 28.16 33.11
N ARG A 370 -2.12 27.61 32.12
CA ARG A 370 -2.06 28.07 30.72
C ARG A 370 -3.13 29.11 30.38
N PHE A 371 -4.32 29.00 30.95
CA PHE A 371 -5.47 29.85 30.59
C PHE A 371 -5.88 30.84 31.70
N GLY A 372 -5.34 30.72 32.91
CA GLY A 372 -5.73 31.50 34.12
C GLY A 372 -5.39 32.99 34.13
N LYS A 373 -5.50 33.70 32.99
CA LYS A 373 -5.49 35.17 32.90
C LYS A 373 -6.60 35.77 32.01
N SER A 374 -7.56 34.97 31.53
CA SER A 374 -8.79 35.50 30.93
C SER A 374 -9.99 34.59 31.21
N ALA A 375 -11.13 35.22 31.56
CA ALA A 375 -12.44 34.62 31.83
C ALA A 375 -12.51 33.49 32.90
N ASN A 376 -13.22 33.82 34.00
CA ASN A 376 -13.80 32.98 35.06
C ASN A 376 -13.60 31.45 35.00
N GLY A 377 -13.13 30.88 36.12
CA GLY A 377 -12.95 29.44 36.34
C GLY A 377 -14.25 28.61 36.50
N GLU A 378 -15.24 28.90 35.66
CA GLU A 378 -16.56 28.27 35.62
C GLU A 378 -16.53 27.04 34.70
N TYR A 379 -15.93 27.18 33.51
CA TYR A 379 -15.72 26.11 32.52
C TYR A 379 -15.00 24.86 33.08
N ALA A 380 -14.15 25.04 34.09
CA ALA A 380 -13.44 23.94 34.78
C ALA A 380 -14.34 23.11 35.73
N LYS A 381 -15.54 23.61 36.07
CA LYS A 381 -16.54 22.90 36.88
C LYS A 381 -17.49 22.10 35.99
N ASP A 382 -17.97 22.68 34.89
CA ASP A 382 -18.93 21.99 34.00
C ASP A 382 -18.30 20.79 33.29
N PHE A 383 -16.99 20.86 32.99
CA PHE A 383 -16.19 19.73 32.49
C PHE A 383 -16.19 18.49 33.42
N LYS A 384 -16.69 18.61 34.64
CA LYS A 384 -16.76 17.54 35.64
C LYS A 384 -18.07 16.75 35.63
N ASN A 385 -19.13 17.27 35.00
CA ASN A 385 -20.50 16.74 35.12
C ASN A 385 -21.04 16.06 33.84
N GLN A 386 -20.37 16.19 32.69
CA GLN A 386 -20.81 15.57 31.44
C GLN A 386 -20.28 14.14 31.29
N SER A 387 -21.14 13.16 31.55
CA SER A 387 -20.95 11.79 31.07
C SER A 387 -21.17 11.74 29.57
N TYR A 388 -20.08 11.73 28.79
CA TYR A 388 -20.14 11.42 27.36
C TYR A 388 -20.71 10.02 27.19
N ALA A 389 -21.81 9.88 26.44
CA ALA A 389 -22.45 8.60 26.21
C ALA A 389 -21.49 7.66 25.47
N THR A 390 -21.36 6.43 25.96
CA THR A 390 -20.61 5.35 25.30
C THR A 390 -21.55 4.43 24.52
N SER A 391 -22.46 5.02 23.74
CA SER A 391 -23.11 4.40 22.59
C SER A 391 -22.13 4.37 21.41
N LEU A 392 -22.19 3.32 20.58
CA LEU A 392 -21.36 3.23 19.36
C LEU A 392 -22.10 3.74 18.10
N ASP A 393 -23.39 4.09 18.26
CA ASP A 393 -24.34 4.26 17.17
C ASP A 393 -24.58 5.73 16.78
N ASP A 394 -24.14 6.70 17.59
CA ASP A 394 -24.29 8.16 17.35
C ASP A 394 -23.23 8.74 16.38
N LEU A 395 -22.82 7.98 15.36
CA LEU A 395 -21.69 8.30 14.47
C LEU A 395 -22.07 8.68 13.02
N ASP A 396 -23.32 9.10 12.77
CA ASP A 396 -23.77 9.54 11.43
C ASP A 396 -24.49 10.91 11.43
N SER A 397 -23.75 11.97 11.74
CA SER A 397 -23.89 13.31 11.12
C SER A 397 -22.96 14.35 11.77
N ASN A 398 -22.32 15.22 10.95
CA ASN A 398 -21.57 16.43 11.34
C ASN A 398 -20.95 16.48 12.76
N ASP A 399 -19.78 15.85 12.91
CA ASP A 399 -18.69 15.87 13.93
C ASP A 399 -18.55 16.98 15.03
N GLY A 400 -19.56 17.81 15.32
CA GLY A 400 -19.44 19.00 16.18
C GLY A 400 -18.54 20.11 15.61
N LYS A 401 -18.17 20.02 14.32
CA LYS A 401 -17.32 20.98 13.63
C LYS A 401 -18.08 22.28 13.36
N PRO A 402 -17.51 23.47 13.65
CA PRO A 402 -18.21 24.75 13.49
C PRO A 402 -18.28 25.17 12.01
N ALA A 403 -19.11 26.15 11.70
CA ALA A 403 -19.25 26.71 10.35
C ALA A 403 -17.89 27.08 9.74
N LEU A 404 -17.65 26.62 8.50
CA LEU A 404 -16.43 26.88 7.74
C LEU A 404 -16.18 28.40 7.59
N PRO A 405 -15.04 28.93 8.10
CA PRO A 405 -14.74 30.36 8.03
C PRO A 405 -14.27 30.82 6.64
N TYR A 406 -14.01 29.88 5.73
CA TYR A 406 -13.38 30.13 4.42
C TYR A 406 -14.39 30.47 3.31
N ALA A 407 -15.39 31.29 3.65
CA ALA A 407 -16.44 31.73 2.74
C ALA A 407 -15.99 32.95 1.90
N VAL A 408 -16.66 33.17 0.75
CA VAL A 408 -16.43 34.36 -0.09
C VAL A 408 -16.75 35.64 0.68
N GLY A 409 -15.89 36.65 0.57
CA GLY A 409 -15.95 37.89 1.33
C GLY A 409 -15.28 37.83 2.71
N ALA A 410 -14.90 36.65 3.21
CA ALA A 410 -14.15 36.56 4.47
C ALA A 410 -12.72 37.12 4.31
N THR A 411 -12.27 37.85 5.34
CA THR A 411 -10.97 38.55 5.35
C THR A 411 -10.08 38.04 6.47
N PHE A 412 -8.81 37.74 6.16
CA PHE A 412 -7.82 37.31 7.14
C PHE A 412 -6.54 38.15 7.07
N VAL A 413 -5.94 38.46 8.21
CA VAL A 413 -4.57 39.00 8.28
C VAL A 413 -3.60 37.83 8.35
N ALA A 414 -2.90 37.59 7.25
CA ALA A 414 -1.83 36.59 7.19
C ALA A 414 -0.50 37.24 7.57
N ARG A 415 0.24 36.64 8.50
CA ARG A 415 1.64 36.99 8.79
C ARG A 415 2.57 35.97 8.13
N ARG A 416 3.71 36.43 7.62
CA ARG A 416 4.70 35.58 6.94
C ARG A 416 5.27 34.58 7.94
N HIS A 417 5.49 33.34 7.50
CA HIS A 417 5.94 32.26 8.37
C HIS A 417 6.97 31.38 7.65
N GLU A 418 8.13 31.19 8.28
CA GLU A 418 9.12 30.17 7.91
C GLU A 418 8.64 28.83 8.52
N PRO A 419 8.32 27.80 7.72
CA PRO A 419 7.89 26.50 8.23
C PRO A 419 8.95 25.82 9.12
N PRO A 420 8.56 24.89 10.01
CA PRO A 420 9.53 23.95 10.58
C PRO A 420 10.16 23.10 9.47
N THR A 421 11.34 22.53 9.74
CA THR A 421 12.01 21.60 8.81
C THR A 421 11.04 20.50 8.37
N PRO A 422 10.91 20.22 7.05
CA PRO A 422 9.94 19.25 6.54
C PRO A 422 10.15 17.87 7.17
N PHE A 423 9.04 17.19 7.45
CA PHE A 423 9.04 15.90 8.16
C PHE A 423 7.95 14.94 7.65
N GLY A 424 8.06 13.68 8.07
CA GLY A 424 7.14 12.61 7.73
C GLY A 424 7.77 11.59 6.78
N HIS A 425 6.97 10.95 5.94
CA HIS A 425 7.43 9.83 5.12
C HIS A 425 8.56 10.19 4.15
N GLY A 426 9.76 9.67 4.43
CA GLY A 426 10.97 9.90 3.64
C GLY A 426 11.77 11.14 4.03
N TYR A 427 11.64 11.62 5.27
CA TYR A 427 12.57 12.55 5.90
C TYR A 427 13.14 11.91 7.19
N ASP A 428 14.37 12.24 7.55
CA ASP A 428 15.01 11.80 8.81
C ASP A 428 14.64 12.66 10.03
N THR A 429 13.98 13.79 9.80
CA THR A 429 13.47 14.65 10.86
C THR A 429 12.47 13.86 11.73
N PRO A 430 12.68 13.81 13.05
CA PRO A 430 11.85 13.00 13.92
C PRO A 430 10.41 13.49 13.89
N TRP A 431 9.46 12.55 13.79
CA TRP A 431 8.05 12.88 13.91
C TRP A 431 7.76 13.63 15.22
N PRO A 432 6.91 14.66 15.21
CA PRO A 432 6.49 15.35 16.42
C PRO A 432 5.96 14.37 17.48
N PRO A 433 6.21 14.59 18.79
CA PRO A 433 5.75 13.70 19.84
C PRO A 433 4.25 13.38 19.72
N TYR A 434 3.94 12.10 19.56
CA TYR A 434 2.57 11.60 19.49
C TYR A 434 1.93 11.71 20.89
N LYS A 435 0.71 12.26 20.98
CA LYS A 435 0.05 12.57 22.26
C LYS A 435 -1.25 11.79 22.44
N PRO A 436 -1.20 10.46 22.67
CA PRO A 436 -2.38 9.59 22.68
C PRO A 436 -3.44 10.00 23.72
N LYS A 437 -3.04 10.61 24.84
CA LYS A 437 -3.97 11.11 25.87
C LYS A 437 -4.96 12.18 25.36
N TYR A 438 -4.62 12.94 24.32
CA TYR A 438 -5.49 14.00 23.79
C TYR A 438 -6.33 13.55 22.59
N LEU A 439 -5.92 12.50 21.87
CA LEU A 439 -6.63 12.00 20.69
C LEU A 439 -8.04 11.44 21.01
N ARG A 440 -8.31 11.08 22.27
CA ARG A 440 -9.67 10.70 22.73
C ARG A 440 -10.66 11.86 22.83
N ARG A 441 -10.23 13.14 22.73
CA ARG A 441 -11.11 14.32 22.77
C ARG A 441 -11.76 14.62 21.41
N PRO A 442 -12.87 15.39 21.35
CA PRO A 442 -13.40 15.95 20.09
C PRO A 442 -12.32 16.67 19.25
N GLN A 443 -12.48 16.72 17.93
CA GLN A 443 -11.46 17.30 17.04
C GLN A 443 -11.26 18.81 17.29
N ILE A 444 -12.33 19.52 17.70
CA ILE A 444 -12.27 20.93 18.08
C ILE A 444 -11.42 21.18 19.34
N ASP A 445 -11.67 20.43 20.42
CA ASP A 445 -10.83 20.36 21.62
C ASP A 445 -9.37 20.08 21.28
N TYR A 446 -9.14 19.10 20.41
CA TYR A 446 -7.81 18.65 20.03
C TYR A 446 -7.02 19.76 19.33
N CYS A 447 -7.62 20.45 18.37
CA CYS A 447 -6.99 21.54 17.62
C CYS A 447 -6.82 22.83 18.43
N LEU A 448 -7.61 23.06 19.49
CA LEU A 448 -7.42 24.18 20.41
C LEU A 448 -6.31 23.91 21.44
N ILE A 449 -6.24 22.68 21.98
CA ILE A 449 -5.21 22.26 22.95
C ILE A 449 -3.84 22.06 22.26
N ARG A 450 -3.83 21.49 21.05
CA ARG A 450 -2.61 21.23 20.28
C ARG A 450 -2.41 22.31 19.21
N GLN A 451 -1.72 23.37 19.60
CA GLN A 451 -1.20 24.36 18.65
C GLN A 451 -0.31 23.72 17.57
N PRO A 452 -0.24 24.30 16.36
CA PRO A 452 0.68 23.89 15.30
C PRO A 452 2.15 23.92 15.74
N LEU A 453 3.00 23.21 15.01
CA LEU A 453 4.44 23.21 15.22
C LEU A 453 5.04 24.62 15.12
N VAL A 454 6.06 24.85 15.95
CA VAL A 454 6.81 26.11 15.99
C VAL A 454 7.70 26.20 14.75
N GLY A 455 7.34 27.11 13.84
CA GLY A 455 8.27 27.74 12.91
C GLY A 455 8.55 29.18 13.36
N ARG A 456 8.98 30.05 12.43
CA ARG A 456 9.26 31.46 12.73
C ARG A 456 8.27 32.38 12.01
N THR A 457 7.45 33.10 12.77
CA THR A 457 6.65 34.21 12.22
C THR A 457 7.56 35.41 11.98
N LEU A 458 7.36 36.12 10.87
CA LEU A 458 8.03 37.38 10.52
C LEU A 458 7.02 38.53 10.47
N ASP A 459 7.52 39.77 10.52
CA ASP A 459 6.68 40.98 10.60
C ASP A 459 5.98 41.34 9.28
N GLU A 460 6.41 40.77 8.15
CA GLU A 460 5.71 40.87 6.87
C GLU A 460 4.28 40.33 7.03
N SER A 461 3.28 41.15 6.72
CA SER A 461 1.87 40.78 6.83
C SER A 461 1.04 41.27 5.64
N ARG A 462 -0.05 40.56 5.36
CA ARG A 462 -0.90 40.77 4.18
C ARG A 462 -2.36 40.48 4.50
N VAL A 463 -3.26 41.37 4.07
CA VAL A 463 -4.70 41.10 4.08
C VAL A 463 -5.08 40.20 2.91
N LEU A 464 -5.81 39.13 3.20
CA LEU A 464 -6.33 38.17 2.24
C LEU A 464 -7.86 38.21 2.28
N THR A 465 -8.49 38.66 1.20
CA THR A 465 -9.93 38.59 1.02
C THR A 465 -10.26 37.41 0.11
N ILE A 466 -11.12 36.50 0.57
CA ILE A 466 -11.55 35.34 -0.24
C ILE A 466 -12.47 35.82 -1.36
N THR A 467 -11.99 35.69 -2.59
CA THR A 467 -12.71 36.06 -3.83
C THR A 467 -13.42 34.88 -4.48
N GLY A 468 -13.12 33.63 -4.08
CA GLY A 468 -13.83 32.45 -4.57
C GLY A 468 -13.39 31.15 -3.88
N THR A 469 -14.28 30.16 -3.80
CA THR A 469 -13.99 28.83 -3.25
C THR A 469 -13.57 27.87 -4.36
N ILE A 470 -12.44 27.15 -4.19
CA ILE A 470 -11.94 26.17 -5.18
C ILE A 470 -12.16 24.73 -4.68
N ARG A 471 -11.78 24.45 -3.42
CA ARG A 471 -12.05 23.19 -2.72
C ARG A 471 -12.15 23.45 -1.23
N THR A 472 -13.37 23.64 -0.72
CA THR A 472 -13.65 23.89 0.70
C THR A 472 -14.75 22.96 1.20
N GLY A 473 -14.64 22.46 2.42
CA GLY A 473 -15.64 21.56 2.99
C GLY A 473 -15.17 20.86 4.27
N TYR A 474 -16.10 20.20 4.95
CA TYR A 474 -15.79 19.28 6.03
C TYR A 474 -15.09 18.03 5.50
N SER A 475 -14.15 17.48 6.28
CA SER A 475 -13.36 16.29 5.96
C SER A 475 -12.43 16.39 4.74
N PHE A 476 -12.18 17.61 4.23
CA PHE A 476 -11.08 17.89 3.30
C PHE A 476 -9.87 18.41 4.09
N GLY A 477 -8.68 17.82 3.90
CA GLY A 477 -7.45 18.21 4.61
C GLY A 477 -7.03 19.66 4.32
N ALA A 478 -6.43 19.92 3.16
CA ALA A 478 -6.11 21.28 2.73
C ALA A 478 -7.30 21.95 2.04
N GLN A 479 -7.81 23.04 2.64
CA GLN A 479 -8.84 23.92 2.09
C GLN A 479 -8.20 24.83 1.03
N VAL A 480 -8.86 25.04 -0.12
CA VAL A 480 -8.30 25.78 -1.26
C VAL A 480 -9.26 26.87 -1.70
N VAL A 481 -8.80 28.12 -1.70
CA VAL A 481 -9.59 29.31 -2.04
C VAL A 481 -8.80 30.29 -2.91
N SER A 482 -9.50 30.97 -3.82
CA SER A 482 -8.99 32.16 -4.48
C SER A 482 -9.04 33.33 -3.50
N VAL A 483 -7.92 34.04 -3.37
CA VAL A 483 -7.80 35.27 -2.59
C VAL A 483 -7.28 36.39 -3.48
N ASN A 484 -7.79 37.60 -3.31
CA ASN A 484 -7.35 38.78 -4.07
C ASN A 484 -7.28 38.50 -5.60
N GLU A 485 -8.28 37.77 -6.11
CA GLU A 485 -8.51 37.30 -7.50
C GLU A 485 -7.46 36.35 -8.09
N ASN A 486 -6.20 36.79 -8.17
CA ASN A 486 -5.14 36.14 -8.95
C ASN A 486 -4.17 35.31 -8.09
N ILE A 487 -4.48 35.12 -6.81
CA ILE A 487 -3.74 34.27 -5.87
C ILE A 487 -4.65 33.13 -5.39
N VAL A 488 -4.07 31.97 -5.15
CA VAL A 488 -4.68 30.85 -4.43
C VAL A 488 -4.03 30.73 -3.06
N ALA A 489 -4.86 30.65 -2.02
CA ALA A 489 -4.45 30.25 -0.68
C ALA A 489 -4.81 28.77 -0.49
N LYS A 490 -3.81 27.95 -0.14
CA LYS A 490 -3.98 26.57 0.29
C LYS A 490 -3.74 26.52 1.81
N ILE A 491 -4.80 26.23 2.54
CA ILE A 491 -4.93 26.44 3.99
C ILE A 491 -5.04 25.07 4.68
N TYR A 492 -4.12 24.78 5.59
CA TYR A 492 -4.02 23.50 6.29
C TYR A 492 -4.66 23.64 7.68
N ASP A 493 -5.99 23.68 7.74
CA ASP A 493 -6.74 23.77 9.00
C ASP A 493 -7.06 22.37 9.55
N PRO A 494 -6.37 21.90 10.61
CA PRO A 494 -6.58 20.56 11.16
C PRO A 494 -7.98 20.36 11.78
N LEU A 495 -8.76 21.44 11.97
CA LEU A 495 -10.17 21.33 12.40
C LEU A 495 -11.08 20.72 11.34
N TYR A 496 -10.75 20.86 10.04
CA TYR A 496 -11.58 20.42 8.93
C TYR A 496 -11.06 19.18 8.19
N ASP A 497 -9.89 18.64 8.57
CA ASP A 497 -9.46 17.31 8.12
C ASP A 497 -10.47 16.20 8.51
N ALA A 498 -10.47 15.11 7.75
CA ALA A 498 -11.31 13.93 7.99
C ALA A 498 -11.08 13.28 9.37
N GLY A 499 -9.92 13.48 10.01
CA GLY A 499 -9.65 13.00 11.36
C GLY A 499 -9.36 11.49 11.47
N ARG A 500 -9.69 10.70 10.44
CA ARG A 500 -9.56 9.24 10.40
C ARG A 500 -8.74 8.75 9.21
N ASP A 501 -8.21 7.53 9.28
CA ASP A 501 -7.69 6.78 8.12
C ASP A 501 -8.78 5.92 7.45
N CYS A 502 -8.41 5.10 6.46
CA CYS A 502 -9.31 4.17 5.77
C CYS A 502 -9.68 2.90 6.57
N TYR A 503 -9.33 2.86 7.86
CA TYR A 503 -9.74 1.84 8.84
C TYR A 503 -10.37 2.50 10.08
N ASP A 504 -10.88 3.73 9.92
CA ASP A 504 -11.47 4.60 10.93
C ASP A 504 -10.59 4.97 12.15
N ASN A 505 -9.28 4.63 12.12
CA ASN A 505 -8.35 4.97 13.17
C ASN A 505 -8.14 6.48 13.22
N LYS A 506 -8.26 7.05 14.43
CA LYS A 506 -8.13 8.49 14.61
C LYS A 506 -6.69 8.97 14.49
N ARG A 507 -6.46 9.92 13.59
CA ARG A 507 -5.15 10.46 13.22
C ARG A 507 -4.81 11.74 13.97
N ASP A 508 -3.51 12.04 14.04
CA ASP A 508 -2.98 13.28 14.62
C ASP A 508 -3.09 14.44 13.60
N VAL A 509 -4.30 14.97 13.42
CA VAL A 509 -4.65 15.96 12.37
C VAL A 509 -3.74 17.18 12.33
N VAL A 510 -3.26 17.65 13.49
CA VAL A 510 -2.33 18.80 13.56
C VAL A 510 -0.96 18.42 12.99
N VAL A 511 -0.44 17.23 13.32
CA VAL A 511 0.83 16.72 12.79
C VAL A 511 0.74 16.41 11.30
N LEU A 512 -0.42 15.97 10.80
CA LEU A 512 -0.66 15.84 9.36
C LEU A 512 -0.65 17.20 8.66
N ALA A 513 -1.43 18.17 9.15
CA ALA A 513 -1.51 19.51 8.59
C ALA A 513 -0.14 20.22 8.56
N ASP A 514 0.63 20.17 9.66
CA ASP A 514 1.99 20.71 9.73
C ASP A 514 2.98 19.96 8.81
N GLY A 515 2.80 18.65 8.63
CA GLY A 515 3.64 17.82 7.76
C GLY A 515 3.42 18.17 6.28
N ASP A 516 2.16 18.21 5.86
CA ASP A 516 1.76 18.61 4.50
C ASP A 516 2.23 20.04 4.18
N TYR A 517 1.97 20.97 5.09
CA TYR A 517 2.42 22.36 4.98
C TYR A 517 3.94 22.48 4.85
N SER A 518 4.70 21.85 5.75
CA SER A 518 6.17 21.98 5.77
C SER A 518 6.84 21.33 4.56
N ARG A 519 6.37 20.17 4.09
CA ARG A 519 6.88 19.53 2.87
C ARG A 519 6.57 20.35 1.62
N GLU A 520 5.33 20.81 1.46
CA GLU A 520 4.92 21.58 0.27
C GLU A 520 5.66 22.92 0.18
N ALA A 521 5.71 23.65 1.29
CA ALA A 521 6.42 24.93 1.37
C ALA A 521 7.93 24.79 1.07
N ALA A 522 8.57 23.77 1.62
CA ALA A 522 9.99 23.51 1.36
C ALA A 522 10.23 23.12 -0.11
N ALA A 523 9.34 22.32 -0.71
CA ALA A 523 9.45 21.95 -2.12
C ALA A 523 9.33 23.16 -3.05
N TYR A 524 8.37 24.05 -2.80
CA TYR A 524 8.26 25.31 -3.55
C TYR A 524 9.49 26.23 -3.34
N GLU A 525 10.08 26.29 -2.15
CA GLU A 525 11.33 27.04 -1.92
C GLU A 525 12.53 26.43 -2.68
N GLN A 526 12.60 25.10 -2.80
CA GLN A 526 13.65 24.44 -3.59
C GLN A 526 13.45 24.66 -5.10
N LEU A 527 12.21 24.55 -5.60
CA LEU A 527 11.86 24.81 -7.00
C LEU A 527 12.15 26.26 -7.41
N ARG A 528 11.80 27.23 -6.54
CA ARG A 528 12.00 28.67 -6.75
C ARG A 528 13.45 29.03 -7.12
N ARG A 529 14.44 28.25 -6.65
CA ARG A 529 15.87 28.40 -6.95
C ARG A 529 16.26 28.05 -8.39
N SER A 530 15.40 27.38 -9.16
CA SER A 530 15.69 26.95 -10.54
C SER A 530 14.74 27.60 -11.56
N PRO A 531 15.22 28.57 -12.37
CA PRO A 531 14.41 29.25 -13.38
C PRO A 531 13.70 28.32 -14.36
N ASN A 532 14.31 27.18 -14.67
CA ASN A 532 13.76 26.16 -15.57
C ASN A 532 12.44 25.54 -15.07
N THR A 533 12.05 25.77 -13.81
CA THR A 533 10.79 25.28 -13.24
C THR A 533 9.69 26.35 -13.15
N TRP A 534 9.99 27.63 -13.35
CA TRP A 534 9.02 28.72 -13.17
C TRP A 534 7.84 28.67 -14.17
N SER A 535 8.01 28.00 -15.31
CA SER A 535 6.94 27.69 -16.26
C SER A 535 6.16 26.41 -15.88
N LEU A 536 6.74 25.52 -15.08
CA LEU A 536 6.25 24.17 -14.81
C LEU A 536 5.39 24.07 -13.54
N VAL A 537 5.52 25.03 -12.62
CA VAL A 537 4.76 25.08 -11.35
C VAL A 537 4.15 26.48 -11.15
N PRO A 538 3.15 26.64 -10.27
CA PRO A 538 2.65 27.96 -9.89
C PRO A 538 3.75 28.83 -9.26
N ALA A 539 3.76 30.13 -9.57
CA ALA A 539 4.64 31.06 -8.87
C ALA A 539 4.27 31.10 -7.37
N TYR A 540 5.26 30.90 -6.50
CA TYR A 540 5.08 30.78 -5.05
C TYR A 540 5.29 32.14 -4.37
N TYR A 541 4.27 32.60 -3.64
CA TYR A 541 4.27 33.86 -2.89
C TYR A 541 4.55 33.64 -1.39
N GLY A 542 5.20 32.53 -1.03
CA GLY A 542 5.65 32.26 0.33
C GLY A 542 4.66 31.49 1.21
N SER A 543 5.15 31.19 2.40
CA SER A 543 4.44 30.53 3.50
C SER A 543 3.97 31.53 4.54
N TRP A 544 2.77 31.32 5.07
CA TRP A 544 2.09 32.28 5.93
C TRP A 544 1.30 31.56 7.04
N THR A 545 0.86 32.33 8.03
CA THR A 545 -0.05 31.86 9.08
C THR A 545 -1.13 32.91 9.33
N ILE A 546 -2.36 32.45 9.56
CA ILE A 546 -3.52 33.28 9.93
C ILE A 546 -3.98 32.92 11.34
N GLU A 547 -4.59 33.89 12.01
CA GLU A 547 -5.39 33.68 13.21
C GLU A 547 -6.85 33.48 12.80
N VAL A 548 -7.48 32.40 13.27
CA VAL A 548 -8.86 32.05 12.92
C VAL A 548 -9.68 31.93 14.21
N PRO A 549 -10.77 32.70 14.37
CA PRO A 549 -11.66 32.55 15.51
C PRO A 549 -12.41 31.21 15.44
N THR A 550 -12.69 30.65 16.61
CA THR A 550 -13.39 29.39 16.82
C THR A 550 -14.40 29.63 17.94
N LYS A 551 -15.70 29.52 17.67
CA LYS A 551 -16.70 29.54 18.75
C LYS A 551 -16.89 28.14 19.31
N VAL A 552 -16.84 28.01 20.63
CA VAL A 552 -17.09 26.77 21.38
C VAL A 552 -17.99 27.16 22.55
N PHE A 553 -19.28 26.78 22.45
CA PHE A 553 -20.35 27.40 23.24
C PHE A 553 -20.26 28.94 23.13
N ASP A 554 -20.41 29.68 24.22
CA ASP A 554 -20.36 31.16 24.22
C ASP A 554 -18.94 31.75 24.18
N HIS A 555 -17.90 30.91 24.21
CA HIS A 555 -16.51 31.36 24.20
C HIS A 555 -15.91 31.37 22.79
N THR A 556 -15.12 32.41 22.48
CA THR A 556 -14.38 32.51 21.21
C THR A 556 -12.89 32.31 21.47
N PHE A 557 -12.32 31.26 20.88
CA PHE A 557 -10.90 30.90 20.95
C PHE A 557 -10.21 31.12 19.61
N THR A 558 -9.04 31.75 19.60
CA THR A 558 -8.21 31.90 18.39
C THR A 558 -7.34 30.65 18.20
N ARG A 559 -7.38 30.05 17.01
CA ARG A 559 -6.42 29.03 16.58
C ARG A 559 -5.50 29.60 15.49
N HIS A 560 -4.22 29.26 15.53
CA HIS A 560 -3.31 29.55 14.42
C HIS A 560 -3.47 28.49 13.34
N VAL A 561 -3.59 28.90 12.09
CA VAL A 561 -3.67 28.02 10.91
C VAL A 561 -2.55 28.36 9.95
N ARG A 562 -1.95 27.33 9.34
CA ARG A 562 -0.87 27.47 8.35
C ARG A 562 -1.44 27.53 6.94
N LEU A 563 -0.79 28.27 6.04
CA LEU A 563 -1.15 28.31 4.62
C LEU A 563 0.06 28.62 3.73
N ILE A 564 -0.07 28.28 2.44
CA ILE A 564 0.81 28.79 1.39
C ILE A 564 0.01 29.64 0.39
N LEU A 565 0.68 30.64 -0.18
CA LEU A 565 0.13 31.48 -1.24
C LEU A 565 0.84 31.17 -2.57
N MET A 566 0.06 30.96 -3.63
CA MET A 566 0.57 30.63 -4.96
C MET A 566 -0.25 31.29 -6.07
N GLN A 567 0.29 31.29 -7.29
CA GLN A 567 -0.39 31.82 -8.48
C GLN A 567 -1.71 31.09 -8.76
N HIS A 568 -2.78 31.84 -9.04
CA HIS A 568 -4.02 31.29 -9.58
C HIS A 568 -3.81 30.89 -11.05
N ILE A 569 -3.69 29.58 -11.31
CA ILE A 569 -3.55 29.02 -12.65
C ILE A 569 -4.92 28.95 -13.32
N LYS A 570 -5.13 29.79 -14.35
CA LYS A 570 -6.36 29.81 -15.16
C LYS A 570 -6.30 28.69 -16.22
N GLY A 571 -6.51 27.46 -15.79
CA GLY A 571 -6.51 26.25 -16.62
C GLY A 571 -7.40 25.15 -16.04
N THR A 572 -7.42 23.99 -16.68
CA THR A 572 -8.29 22.86 -16.32
C THR A 572 -7.46 21.70 -15.80
N VAL A 573 -7.89 21.05 -14.71
CA VAL A 573 -7.22 19.83 -14.21
C VAL A 573 -7.35 18.68 -15.20
N MET A 574 -6.24 17.97 -15.44
CA MET A 574 -6.16 16.88 -16.41
C MET A 574 -7.16 15.75 -16.09
N SER A 575 -7.49 15.54 -14.81
CA SER A 575 -8.51 14.59 -14.36
C SER A 575 -9.94 14.89 -14.83
N SER A 576 -10.31 16.15 -15.09
CA SER A 576 -11.63 16.52 -15.62
C SER A 576 -11.69 16.52 -17.15
N VAL A 577 -10.57 16.30 -17.85
CA VAL A 577 -10.53 16.24 -19.32
C VAL A 577 -10.65 14.78 -19.76
N GLN A 578 -11.65 14.48 -20.60
CA GLN A 578 -11.84 13.14 -21.13
C GLN A 578 -10.79 12.83 -22.21
N PRO A 579 -9.88 11.85 -22.02
CA PRO A 579 -8.79 11.60 -22.98
C PRO A 579 -9.33 11.18 -24.36
N GLN A 580 -10.48 10.50 -24.37
CA GLN A 580 -11.10 9.96 -25.58
C GLN A 580 -11.52 11.05 -26.60
N LEU A 581 -11.68 12.30 -26.15
CA LEU A 581 -12.09 13.44 -26.98
C LEU A 581 -10.89 14.17 -27.61
N LEU A 582 -9.66 13.85 -27.20
CA LEU A 582 -8.43 14.46 -27.70
C LEU A 582 -7.76 13.56 -28.74
N SER A 583 -7.18 14.16 -29.79
CA SER A 583 -6.42 13.39 -30.77
C SER A 583 -5.22 12.68 -30.13
N ARG A 584 -4.78 11.58 -30.73
CA ARG A 584 -3.61 10.83 -30.25
C ARG A 584 -2.35 11.70 -30.24
N GLN A 585 -2.20 12.61 -31.20
CA GLN A 585 -1.10 13.56 -31.28
C GLN A 585 -1.10 14.53 -30.09
N ILE A 586 -2.26 15.09 -29.74
CA ILE A 586 -2.42 15.98 -28.57
C ILE A 586 -2.10 15.22 -27.28
N ARG A 587 -2.67 14.02 -27.10
CA ARG A 587 -2.42 13.20 -25.90
C ARG A 587 -0.94 12.85 -25.73
N LEU A 588 -0.24 12.51 -26.82
CA LEU A 588 1.21 12.26 -26.79
C LEU A 588 2.01 13.52 -26.44
N ALA A 589 1.68 14.69 -27.02
CA ALA A 589 2.35 15.95 -26.70
C ALA A 589 2.14 16.40 -25.24
N ILE A 590 0.95 16.17 -24.68
CA ILE A 590 0.66 16.38 -23.24
C ILE A 590 1.56 15.47 -22.39
N MET A 591 1.61 14.17 -22.71
CA MET A 591 2.41 13.20 -21.97
C MET A 591 3.92 13.45 -22.06
N GLU A 592 4.41 13.88 -23.22
CA GLU A 592 5.80 14.31 -23.44
C GLU A 592 6.16 15.49 -22.53
N LYS A 593 5.34 16.54 -22.53
CA LYS A 593 5.51 17.71 -21.65
C LYS A 593 5.45 17.36 -20.16
N ILE A 594 4.62 16.42 -19.74
CA ILE A 594 4.57 15.95 -18.34
C ILE A 594 5.88 15.23 -17.94
N LEU A 595 6.45 14.43 -18.85
CA LEU A 595 7.71 13.71 -18.61
C LEU A 595 8.92 14.66 -18.61
N GLU A 596 8.94 15.66 -19.49
CA GLU A 596 9.94 16.73 -19.49
C GLU A 596 9.85 17.56 -18.20
N ALA A 597 8.64 17.99 -17.83
CA ALA A 597 8.40 18.80 -16.64
C ALA A 597 8.82 18.08 -15.34
N GLU A 598 8.45 16.80 -15.20
CA GLU A 598 8.88 15.98 -14.07
C GLU A 598 10.40 15.77 -14.05
N SER A 599 11.05 15.59 -15.21
CA SER A 599 12.50 15.48 -15.28
C SER A 599 13.16 16.77 -14.77
N LEU A 600 12.71 17.94 -15.24
CA LEU A 600 13.22 19.24 -14.81
C LEU A 600 13.01 19.46 -13.30
N ILE A 601 11.84 19.11 -12.76
CA ILE A 601 11.55 19.12 -11.31
C ILE A 601 12.50 18.19 -10.55
N PHE A 602 12.67 16.94 -10.98
CA PHE A 602 13.58 15.97 -10.36
C PHE A 602 15.03 16.45 -10.36
N ASN A 603 15.48 17.08 -11.44
CA ASN A 603 16.83 17.64 -11.54
C ASN A 603 17.09 18.78 -10.54
N THR A 604 16.06 19.50 -10.06
CA THR A 604 16.21 20.45 -8.93
C THR A 604 16.43 19.79 -7.57
N GLY A 605 16.29 18.47 -7.48
CA GLY A 605 16.31 17.72 -6.23
C GLY A 605 14.93 17.60 -5.56
N VAL A 606 13.83 17.67 -6.31
CA VAL A 606 12.46 17.51 -5.77
C VAL A 606 11.78 16.28 -6.37
N LEU A 607 11.34 15.36 -5.51
CA LEU A 607 10.53 14.20 -5.84
C LEU A 607 9.07 14.48 -5.47
N HIS A 608 8.20 14.68 -6.46
CA HIS A 608 6.78 15.02 -6.21
C HIS A 608 5.97 13.90 -5.52
N ARG A 609 6.30 12.63 -5.83
CA ARG A 609 5.64 11.39 -5.33
C ARG A 609 4.14 11.20 -5.62
N ASP A 610 3.45 12.19 -6.17
CA ASP A 610 2.06 12.13 -6.63
C ASP A 610 1.91 12.86 -7.98
N ILE A 611 2.47 12.26 -9.04
CA ILE A 611 2.27 12.73 -10.41
C ILE A 611 1.10 11.95 -11.01
N SER A 612 -0.09 12.53 -10.82
CA SER A 612 -1.37 11.97 -11.23
C SER A 612 -2.25 13.04 -11.87
N PRO A 613 -3.28 12.70 -12.68
CA PRO A 613 -4.08 13.70 -13.39
C PRO A 613 -4.83 14.73 -12.53
N ARG A 614 -4.98 14.49 -11.21
CA ARG A 614 -5.52 15.49 -10.26
C ARG A 614 -4.55 16.64 -10.00
N ASN A 615 -3.25 16.39 -10.13
CA ASN A 615 -2.14 17.27 -9.77
C ASN A 615 -1.49 17.94 -10.99
N ILE A 616 -2.15 17.88 -12.14
CA ILE A 616 -1.66 18.40 -13.42
C ILE A 616 -2.75 19.30 -14.00
N MET A 617 -2.40 20.55 -14.29
CA MET A 617 -3.26 21.54 -14.96
C MET A 617 -2.82 21.74 -16.41
N LEU A 618 -3.79 21.73 -17.32
CA LEU A 618 -3.63 22.03 -18.73
C LEU A 618 -4.09 23.48 -18.97
N VAL A 619 -3.20 24.31 -19.49
CA VAL A 619 -3.40 25.75 -19.67
C VAL A 619 -3.28 26.10 -21.16
N PRO A 620 -4.37 26.48 -21.85
CA PRO A 620 -4.32 26.99 -23.22
C PRO A 620 -3.45 28.24 -23.32
N LEU A 621 -2.74 28.43 -24.45
CA LEU A 621 -1.85 29.60 -24.64
C LEU A 621 -2.61 30.92 -24.83
N ALA A 622 -3.88 30.87 -25.19
CA ALA A 622 -4.78 32.02 -25.27
C ALA A 622 -6.20 31.63 -24.84
N PRO A 623 -7.02 32.55 -24.29
CA PRO A 623 -8.36 32.23 -23.78
C PRO A 623 -9.32 31.61 -24.81
N ASN A 624 -9.07 31.86 -26.10
CA ASN A 624 -9.92 31.42 -27.21
C ASN A 624 -9.42 30.11 -27.85
N LEU A 625 -8.33 29.51 -27.37
CA LEU A 625 -7.77 28.26 -27.89
C LEU A 625 -8.36 27.05 -27.18
N SER A 626 -8.79 26.07 -27.98
CA SER A 626 -9.23 24.76 -27.50
C SER A 626 -8.06 23.94 -26.93
N PHE A 627 -8.36 22.97 -26.06
CA PHE A 627 -7.42 21.93 -25.61
C PHE A 627 -6.83 21.06 -26.75
N ASN A 628 -7.28 21.29 -27.99
CA ASN A 628 -6.68 20.71 -29.18
C ASN A 628 -5.36 21.37 -29.64
N ASP A 629 -4.91 22.46 -29.00
CA ASP A 629 -3.58 23.03 -29.26
C ASP A 629 -2.46 22.17 -28.63
N PRO A 630 -1.57 21.53 -29.42
CA PRO A 630 -0.44 20.78 -28.88
C PRO A 630 0.56 21.67 -28.10
N ASN A 631 0.52 22.99 -28.30
CA ASN A 631 1.40 23.95 -27.65
C ASN A 631 0.97 24.32 -26.22
N LEU A 632 -0.18 23.82 -25.73
CA LEU A 632 -0.67 24.08 -24.37
C LEU A 632 0.40 23.91 -23.29
N ARG A 633 0.33 24.75 -22.24
CA ARG A 633 1.24 24.71 -21.09
C ARG A 633 0.75 23.68 -20.08
N VAL A 634 1.64 22.82 -19.63
CA VAL A 634 1.43 21.91 -18.50
C VAL A 634 1.94 22.60 -17.23
N VAL A 635 1.17 22.55 -16.15
CA VAL A 635 1.57 23.03 -14.82
C VAL A 635 1.29 21.94 -13.79
N ILE A 636 2.28 21.63 -12.95
CA ILE A 636 2.23 20.61 -11.91
C ILE A 636 2.00 21.27 -10.54
N ILE A 637 1.11 20.68 -9.72
CA ILE A 637 0.59 21.27 -8.47
C ILE A 637 0.46 20.21 -7.35
N ASP A 638 0.25 20.65 -6.11
CA ASP A 638 0.03 19.81 -4.91
C ASP A 638 1.26 19.00 -4.47
N PHE A 639 2.27 19.70 -3.95
CA PHE A 639 3.54 19.10 -3.51
C PHE A 639 3.52 18.63 -2.03
N ASN A 640 2.34 18.41 -1.43
CA ASN A 640 2.20 18.07 0.00
C ASN A 640 2.84 16.73 0.42
N VAL A 641 2.95 15.76 -0.49
CA VAL A 641 3.61 14.46 -0.26
C VAL A 641 5.00 14.37 -0.90
N SER A 642 5.54 15.50 -1.37
CA SER A 642 6.85 15.55 -2.01
C SER A 642 8.02 15.47 -1.02
N ASN A 643 9.20 15.15 -1.55
CA ASN A 643 10.44 15.09 -0.79
C ASN A 643 11.59 15.81 -1.52
N ILE A 644 12.37 16.56 -0.76
CA ILE A 644 13.61 17.20 -1.22
C ILE A 644 14.75 16.21 -1.03
N ILE A 645 15.42 15.84 -2.12
CA ILE A 645 16.41 14.75 -2.17
C ILE A 645 17.50 14.94 -1.11
N CYS A 646 18.13 16.11 -1.04
CA CYS A 646 19.20 16.41 -0.08
C CYS A 646 18.75 16.63 1.38
N LEU A 647 17.45 16.54 1.67
CA LEU A 647 16.87 16.53 3.02
C LEU A 647 16.16 15.19 3.33
N SER A 648 16.12 14.27 2.37
CA SER A 648 15.47 12.97 2.45
C SER A 648 16.51 11.87 2.62
N ASN A 649 16.19 10.82 3.38
CA ASN A 649 17.14 9.71 3.52
C ASN A 649 17.17 8.86 2.26
N ALA A 650 18.36 8.62 1.71
CA ALA A 650 18.60 7.50 0.80
C ALA A 650 18.16 6.15 1.40
N SER A 651 18.33 5.99 2.72
CA SER A 651 18.19 4.72 3.45
C SER A 651 16.73 4.29 3.64
N CYS A 652 15.75 5.19 3.59
CA CYS A 652 14.34 4.78 3.62
C CYS A 652 13.89 4.07 2.32
N HIS A 653 14.75 4.03 1.29
CA HIS A 653 14.54 3.26 0.06
C HIS A 653 15.24 1.88 0.07
N ALA A 654 15.96 1.52 1.14
CA ALA A 654 16.86 0.36 1.24
C ALA A 654 16.19 -1.04 1.21
N LEU A 655 14.97 -1.16 0.70
CA LEU A 655 14.22 -2.41 0.55
C LEU A 655 13.83 -2.75 -0.90
N ASN A 656 14.29 -1.98 -1.90
CA ASN A 656 14.60 -2.42 -3.29
C ASN A 656 14.85 -1.23 -4.26
N ASN A 657 14.56 0.02 -3.88
CA ASN A 657 14.69 1.14 -4.80
C ASN A 657 16.14 1.69 -4.84
N PRO A 658 16.70 1.96 -6.04
CA PRO A 658 17.99 2.64 -6.13
C PRO A 658 17.91 4.05 -5.53
N ASN A 659 18.95 4.44 -4.77
CA ASN A 659 19.03 5.72 -4.05
C ASN A 659 18.80 6.91 -5.02
N PRO A 660 17.81 7.80 -4.79
CA PRO A 660 17.55 8.96 -5.63
C PRO A 660 18.77 9.88 -5.83
N GLU A 661 19.58 10.13 -4.78
CA GLU A 661 20.82 10.90 -4.92
C GLU A 661 21.81 10.21 -5.85
N PHE A 662 21.99 8.90 -5.70
CA PHE A 662 22.90 8.12 -6.53
C PHE A 662 22.48 8.18 -8.01
N ILE A 663 21.17 8.18 -8.28
CA ILE A 663 20.64 8.32 -9.64
C ILE A 663 20.86 9.74 -10.16
N GLN A 664 20.53 10.78 -9.38
CA GLN A 664 20.73 12.17 -9.79
C GLN A 664 22.22 12.49 -10.04
N ARG A 665 23.13 11.94 -9.23
CA ARG A 665 24.60 12.07 -9.40
C ARG A 665 25.14 11.25 -10.58
N LYS A 666 24.65 10.01 -10.79
CA LYS A 666 25.15 9.09 -11.85
C LYS A 666 24.52 9.36 -13.22
N TRP A 667 23.32 9.91 -13.25
CA TRP A 667 22.52 10.12 -14.46
C TRP A 667 21.77 11.47 -14.42
N PRO A 668 22.46 12.62 -14.26
CA PRO A 668 21.81 13.92 -14.31
C PRO A 668 21.04 14.08 -15.63
N GLY A 669 19.85 14.68 -15.58
CA GLY A 669 18.97 14.83 -16.73
C GLY A 669 18.11 13.60 -17.07
N LYS A 670 18.34 12.42 -16.47
CA LYS A 670 17.57 11.20 -16.80
C LYS A 670 16.47 10.92 -15.79
N LEU A 671 15.25 10.76 -16.30
CA LEU A 671 14.08 10.34 -15.52
C LEU A 671 14.22 8.91 -14.99
N LEU A 672 13.60 8.64 -13.85
CA LEU A 672 13.39 7.28 -13.35
C LEU A 672 12.56 6.45 -14.34
N GLY A 673 12.99 5.21 -14.60
CA GLY A 673 12.23 4.29 -15.44
C GLY A 673 10.84 4.01 -14.84
N PRO A 674 9.77 3.81 -15.65
CA PRO A 674 8.40 3.72 -15.14
C PRO A 674 8.18 2.71 -14.02
N VAL A 675 8.88 1.57 -14.06
CA VAL A 675 8.81 0.53 -13.01
C VAL A 675 9.35 1.06 -11.67
N THR A 676 10.48 1.78 -11.68
CA THR A 676 11.08 2.40 -10.48
C THR A 676 10.24 3.58 -9.96
N ARG A 677 9.66 4.35 -10.89
CA ARG A 677 8.83 5.53 -10.63
C ARG A 677 7.49 5.18 -9.98
N PHE A 678 6.80 4.15 -10.49
CA PHE A 678 5.44 3.78 -10.08
C PHE A 678 5.35 2.50 -9.24
N TRP A 679 6.48 1.96 -8.73
CA TRP A 679 6.53 0.66 -8.02
C TRP A 679 5.44 0.48 -6.94
N ASN A 680 5.17 1.54 -6.17
CA ASN A 680 4.14 1.57 -5.11
C ASN A 680 2.87 2.37 -5.51
N ALA A 681 2.78 2.87 -6.74
CA ALA A 681 1.73 3.77 -7.24
C ALA A 681 1.14 3.29 -8.58
N MET A 682 0.99 1.97 -8.74
CA MET A 682 0.70 1.35 -10.03
C MET A 682 -0.72 1.65 -10.55
N ASP A 683 -1.66 2.05 -9.69
CA ASP A 683 -2.99 2.52 -10.11
C ASP A 683 -2.95 3.92 -10.71
N GLU A 684 -2.04 4.78 -10.25
CA GLU A 684 -1.81 6.10 -10.87
C GLU A 684 -1.17 5.93 -12.26
N PHE A 685 -0.29 4.93 -12.42
CA PHE A 685 0.21 4.52 -13.73
C PHE A 685 -0.92 4.05 -14.68
N LYS A 686 -1.91 3.27 -14.20
CA LYS A 686 -3.10 2.91 -15.01
C LYS A 686 -3.90 4.13 -15.44
N CYS A 687 -4.03 5.14 -14.58
CA CYS A 687 -4.70 6.41 -14.92
C CYS A 687 -3.94 7.18 -16.01
N MET A 688 -2.61 7.20 -15.95
CA MET A 688 -1.75 7.81 -16.97
C MET A 688 -1.68 6.98 -18.27
N GLU A 689 -1.86 5.66 -18.23
CA GLU A 689 -1.89 4.81 -19.42
C GLU A 689 -3.08 5.14 -20.36
N ARG A 690 -4.20 5.63 -19.81
CA ARG A 690 -5.36 6.13 -20.59
C ARG A 690 -5.01 7.36 -21.48
N TRP A 691 -3.88 8.01 -21.23
CA TRP A 691 -3.39 9.15 -22.01
C TRP A 691 -2.38 8.76 -23.10
N ARG A 692 -2.20 7.46 -23.41
CA ARG A 692 -1.24 6.95 -24.40
C ARG A 692 -1.85 6.47 -25.73
#